data_AF-A0A671NZZ5-F1
#
_entry.id   AF-A0A671NZZ5-F1
#
_cell.length_a   1.000
_cell.length_b   1.000
_cell.length_c   1.000
_cell.angle_alpha   90.00
_cell.angle_beta   90.00
_cell.angle_gamma   90.00
#
_symmetry.space_group_name_H-M   'P 1'
#
loop_
_entity.id
_entity.type
_entity.pdbx_description
1 polymer ?
#
loop_
_entity_poly.entity_id
_entity_poly.type
_entity_poly.pdbx_seq_one_letter_code
_entity_poly.pdbx_strand_id
1 'polypeptide(L)'
;TRETCSGNTTLGGQQPRKHYGITSSISLAFPREIDHIYTQKLTEAMKPFGVFEGEDELNHRLAVLGKLNSFVKEWIAEISESKSLPPSAVANVGGKIFTFGSYRLGVHTKGADIDALCVAPRHIERTDFFSSFFEKLKRHDEIKDLRAVEDAFVPVIKFKFDGIEIDLLFARLALQSIPDNLDLRGDSLLRNLDIRCIRSLNGCRVTDEILYLVPNKENFRLTLRAIKLWAKRTSDLKLSRLQFLYPNAVAATLVHKFFLVFSKWEWPNPVLLKQPEDSNLNLPVWDPRVNPSDRYHLMPIITPAYPQQNSTYNVSTSTRTIMSEEFKNGLTVTDEILQGKADWSKLFEPPNFFQKYKHYIVLTASASTEENHLEWIGLVESKIRVLVGNLERNEYITLAHVNPQSFPGSKENHNENEFVSMWFIGISFKKLDNSDCVNIDLTYDIQSFTDTVYRQASNINMLKDGMTIEATHVKKKQLHHYLPPELVQRKKKSLGEINRSSNGGGSKRCSLDGSQLDSSRDTDIGTPFSSPTLVSKPCQPVSSPEDSSITPPKHPVLVFIDSPTASEVFPPKPEQGMSIPVIGSSKLPIATPAAKPPAPPAGNTIPTVVGRSVIPRITSSSPSPTELPNSVNGAPKRPHSPSQEDPPKRHKDTEVLTTKPMPIPTIDTSRSQRLPSKELPDASSPIPTSNLRVVKNSIRLTLNR
;
A
#
# COMPACT_ATOMS: atom_id res chain seq x y z
N THR A 1 52.09 -9.45 -53.79
CA THR A 1 51.16 -8.41 -54.29
C THR A 1 49.85 -9.06 -54.71
N ARG A 2 48.74 -8.64 -54.12
CA ARG A 2 47.37 -8.86 -54.62
C ARG A 2 46.48 -7.80 -53.99
N GLU A 3 45.59 -7.22 -54.78
CA GLU A 3 44.96 -5.93 -54.46
C GLU A 3 43.68 -6.06 -53.63
N THR A 4 43.31 -4.94 -53.01
CA THR A 4 42.11 -4.78 -52.20
C THR A 4 40.88 -4.49 -53.06
N CYS A 5 39.87 -5.37 -53.03
CA CYS A 5 38.54 -5.03 -53.51
C CYS A 5 37.69 -4.41 -52.39
N SER A 6 37.12 -3.24 -52.65
CA SER A 6 36.25 -2.51 -51.73
C SER A 6 34.87 -3.17 -51.60
N GLY A 7 34.33 -3.21 -50.37
CA GLY A 7 32.96 -3.62 -50.09
C GLY A 7 32.23 -2.59 -49.21
N ASN A 8 31.19 -1.94 -49.74
CA ASN A 8 30.40 -0.97 -48.98
C ASN A 8 29.40 -1.68 -48.07
N THR A 9 29.60 -1.58 -46.75
CA THR A 9 28.59 -1.99 -45.76
C THR A 9 27.77 -0.76 -45.33
N THR A 10 26.48 -0.75 -45.66
CA THR A 10 25.56 0.34 -45.31
C THR A 10 25.27 0.37 -43.80
N LEU A 11 25.15 1.57 -43.22
CA LEU A 11 24.80 1.73 -41.82
C LEU A 11 23.36 1.26 -41.57
N GLY A 12 23.19 0.23 -40.74
CA GLY A 12 21.89 -0.14 -40.19
C GLY A 12 21.36 0.94 -39.25
N GLY A 13 20.19 1.51 -39.58
CA GLY A 13 19.55 2.54 -38.75
C GLY A 13 19.17 2.01 -37.37
N GLN A 14 19.78 2.54 -36.31
CA GLN A 14 19.41 2.19 -34.95
C GLN A 14 18.02 2.75 -34.62
N GLN A 15 17.10 1.87 -34.22
CA GLN A 15 15.85 2.34 -33.60
C GLN A 15 16.19 3.12 -32.32
N PRO A 16 15.48 4.23 -32.02
CA PRO A 16 15.73 5.01 -30.82
C PRO A 16 15.49 4.15 -29.58
N ARG A 17 16.55 3.92 -28.80
CA ARG A 17 16.50 3.10 -27.57
C ARG A 17 15.54 3.76 -26.58
N LYS A 18 14.41 3.10 -26.30
CA LYS A 18 13.43 3.58 -25.32
C LYS A 18 14.04 3.54 -23.92
N HIS A 19 14.50 4.70 -23.44
CA HIS A 19 14.90 4.88 -22.05
C HIS A 19 13.67 4.80 -21.13
N TYR A 20 13.88 4.23 -19.94
CA TYR A 20 12.86 4.05 -18.92
C TYR A 20 13.42 4.58 -17.59
N GLY A 21 12.64 5.40 -16.87
CA GLY A 21 13.07 6.05 -15.64
C GLY A 21 13.75 7.41 -15.85
N ILE A 22 14.06 8.09 -14.74
CA ILE A 22 14.75 9.41 -14.72
C ILE A 22 16.27 9.33 -14.92
N THR A 23 16.85 8.14 -14.81
CA THR A 23 18.29 7.85 -14.87
C THR A 23 18.54 6.68 -15.80
N SER A 24 19.75 6.59 -16.37
CA SER A 24 20.20 5.40 -17.09
C SER A 24 20.12 4.14 -16.21
N SER A 25 19.82 3.01 -16.83
CA SER A 25 19.86 1.68 -16.19
C SER A 25 21.22 1.40 -15.56
N ILE A 26 21.24 0.86 -14.34
CA ILE A 26 22.48 0.46 -13.63
C ILE A 26 23.15 -0.72 -14.33
N SER A 27 22.36 -1.62 -14.92
CA SER A 27 22.88 -2.66 -15.80
C SER A 27 21.89 -3.07 -16.88
N LEU A 28 22.41 -3.36 -18.07
CA LEU A 28 21.70 -3.97 -19.20
C LEU A 28 22.02 -5.47 -19.35
N ALA A 29 22.76 -6.06 -18.40
CA ALA A 29 23.09 -7.49 -18.43
C ALA A 29 21.83 -8.36 -18.48
N PHE A 30 21.84 -9.34 -19.37
CA PHE A 30 20.80 -10.36 -19.44
C PHE A 30 20.96 -11.38 -18.29
N PRO A 31 19.89 -12.11 -17.94
CA PRO A 31 19.96 -13.16 -16.92
C PRO A 31 20.91 -14.28 -17.36
N ARG A 32 21.51 -14.96 -16.39
CA ARG A 32 22.17 -16.27 -16.59
C ARG A 32 21.16 -17.37 -16.26
N GLU A 33 21.42 -18.58 -16.72
CA GLU A 33 20.58 -19.76 -16.44
C GLU A 33 20.31 -19.96 -14.94
N ILE A 34 21.32 -19.76 -14.08
CA ILE A 34 21.16 -19.82 -12.62
C ILE A 34 20.18 -18.77 -12.06
N ASP A 35 20.05 -17.60 -12.70
CA ASP A 35 19.11 -16.56 -12.29
C ASP A 35 17.66 -16.95 -12.64
N HIS A 36 17.47 -17.74 -13.71
CA HIS A 36 16.18 -18.37 -14.03
C HIS A 36 15.83 -19.49 -13.03
N ILE A 37 16.78 -20.35 -12.67
CA ILE A 37 16.59 -21.41 -11.65
C ILE A 37 16.16 -20.79 -10.30
N TYR A 38 16.83 -19.73 -9.85
CA TYR A 38 16.39 -19.01 -8.63
C TYR A 38 15.03 -18.33 -8.79
N THR A 39 14.63 -17.91 -10.00
CA THR A 39 13.29 -17.35 -10.28
C THR A 39 12.20 -18.42 -10.25
N GLN A 40 12.48 -19.64 -10.71
CA GLN A 40 11.57 -20.77 -10.52
C GLN A 40 11.44 -21.12 -9.03
N LYS A 41 12.55 -21.26 -8.29
CA LYS A 41 12.51 -21.48 -6.83
C LYS A 41 11.72 -20.40 -6.06
N LEU A 42 11.84 -19.13 -6.46
CA LEU A 42 11.06 -18.02 -5.90
C LEU A 42 9.55 -18.21 -6.16
N THR A 43 9.19 -18.64 -7.36
CA THR A 43 7.80 -18.91 -7.75
C THR A 43 7.20 -20.05 -6.93
N GLU A 44 7.92 -21.17 -6.81
CA GLU A 44 7.48 -22.32 -5.98
C GLU A 44 7.34 -21.93 -4.50
N ALA A 45 8.32 -21.22 -3.93
CA ALA A 45 8.26 -20.76 -2.53
C ALA A 45 7.11 -19.78 -2.24
N MET A 46 6.52 -19.17 -3.26
CA MET A 46 5.37 -18.28 -3.13
C MET A 46 4.00 -18.98 -3.21
N LYS A 47 3.89 -20.13 -3.89
CA LYS A 47 2.61 -20.85 -4.08
C LYS A 47 1.86 -21.15 -2.76
N PRO A 48 2.50 -21.63 -1.67
CA PRO A 48 1.80 -21.96 -0.42
C PRO A 48 1.13 -20.77 0.28
N PHE A 49 1.40 -19.54 -0.14
CA PHE A 49 0.88 -18.32 0.48
C PHE A 49 -0.33 -17.72 -0.26
N GLY A 50 -0.90 -18.42 -1.25
CA GLY A 50 -2.11 -17.96 -1.96
C GLY A 50 -1.92 -16.67 -2.77
N VAL A 51 -0.66 -16.32 -3.09
CA VAL A 51 -0.33 -15.08 -3.81
C VAL A 51 -0.50 -15.18 -5.32
N PHE A 52 -0.95 -16.34 -5.83
CA PHE A 52 -1.43 -16.56 -7.18
C PHE A 52 -2.91 -16.93 -7.10
N GLU A 53 -3.69 -16.51 -8.10
CA GLU A 53 -5.13 -16.75 -8.19
C GLU A 53 -5.40 -17.77 -9.32
N GLY A 54 -6.46 -18.56 -9.21
CA GLY A 54 -6.83 -19.56 -10.22
C GLY A 54 -7.37 -18.94 -11.50
N GLU A 55 -7.34 -19.70 -12.60
CA GLU A 55 -7.91 -19.26 -13.89
C GLU A 55 -9.43 -19.12 -13.81
N ASP A 56 -10.12 -20.03 -13.13
CA ASP A 56 -11.57 -19.94 -12.87
C ASP A 56 -11.95 -18.69 -12.07
N GLU A 57 -11.14 -18.35 -11.04
CA GLU A 57 -11.34 -17.15 -10.22
C GLU A 57 -11.10 -15.87 -11.02
N LEU A 58 -10.11 -15.86 -11.91
CA LEU A 58 -9.86 -14.76 -12.83
C LEU A 58 -11.02 -14.59 -13.84
N ASN A 59 -11.51 -15.69 -14.40
CA ASN A 59 -12.66 -15.70 -15.32
C ASN A 59 -13.94 -15.21 -14.63
N HIS A 60 -14.16 -15.61 -13.36
CA HIS A 60 -15.27 -15.11 -12.54
C HIS A 60 -15.20 -13.59 -12.35
N ARG A 61 -14.03 -13.05 -12.00
CA ARG A 61 -13.81 -11.59 -11.90
C ARG A 61 -14.05 -10.85 -13.21
N LEU A 62 -13.68 -11.45 -14.35
CA LEU A 62 -13.95 -10.87 -15.67
C LEU A 62 -15.45 -10.85 -16.00
N ALA A 63 -16.19 -11.92 -15.67
CA ALA A 63 -17.64 -11.97 -15.84
C ALA A 63 -18.37 -10.92 -14.99
N VAL A 64 -18.00 -10.79 -13.70
CA VAL A 64 -18.56 -9.80 -12.78
C VAL A 64 -18.25 -8.36 -13.23
N LEU A 65 -17.03 -8.09 -13.71
CA LEU A 65 -16.70 -6.79 -14.30
C LEU A 65 -17.48 -6.51 -15.60
N GLY A 66 -17.77 -7.54 -16.39
CA GLY A 66 -18.66 -7.47 -17.54
C GLY A 66 -20.08 -7.04 -17.15
N LYS A 67 -20.71 -7.78 -16.23
CA LYS A 67 -22.04 -7.46 -15.65
C LYS A 67 -22.09 -6.00 -15.15
N LEU A 68 -21.12 -5.61 -14.31
CA LEU A 68 -21.09 -4.27 -13.71
C LEU A 68 -20.91 -3.15 -14.75
N ASN A 69 -20.12 -3.39 -15.81
CA ASN A 69 -19.94 -2.41 -16.87
C ASN A 69 -21.21 -2.23 -17.73
N SER A 70 -22.01 -3.29 -17.90
CA SER A 70 -23.37 -3.18 -18.49
C SER A 70 -24.28 -2.34 -17.60
N PHE A 71 -24.36 -2.61 -16.29
CA PHE A 71 -25.16 -1.80 -15.36
C PHE A 71 -24.79 -0.31 -15.39
N VAL A 72 -23.50 0.02 -15.54
CA VAL A 72 -23.03 1.42 -15.70
C VAL A 72 -23.49 2.03 -17.04
N LYS A 73 -23.41 1.30 -18.15
CA LYS A 73 -23.88 1.79 -19.47
C LYS A 73 -25.41 1.98 -19.50
N GLU A 74 -26.17 1.02 -18.96
CA GLU A 74 -27.62 1.12 -18.80
C GLU A 74 -28.02 2.35 -17.96
N TRP A 75 -27.45 2.49 -16.77
CA TRP A 75 -27.73 3.60 -15.87
C TRP A 75 -27.41 4.97 -16.49
N ILE A 76 -26.29 5.08 -17.20
CA ILE A 76 -25.95 6.34 -17.88
C ILE A 76 -26.94 6.63 -19.02
N ALA A 77 -27.50 5.62 -19.69
CA ALA A 77 -28.60 5.81 -20.64
C ALA A 77 -29.90 6.24 -19.94
N GLU A 78 -30.34 5.55 -18.88
CA GLU A 78 -31.52 5.89 -18.06
C GLU A 78 -31.49 7.36 -17.57
N ILE A 79 -30.32 7.82 -17.08
CA ILE A 79 -30.12 9.21 -16.62
C ILE A 79 -29.98 10.20 -17.79
N SER A 80 -29.57 9.75 -18.97
CA SER A 80 -29.55 10.59 -20.18
C SER A 80 -30.96 10.81 -20.74
N GLU A 81 -31.82 9.78 -20.72
CA GLU A 81 -33.22 9.86 -21.15
C GLU A 81 -34.04 10.75 -20.21
N SER A 82 -33.92 10.56 -18.89
CA SER A 82 -34.59 11.40 -17.90
C SER A 82 -34.10 12.85 -17.87
N LYS A 83 -32.86 13.11 -18.34
CA LYS A 83 -32.34 14.48 -18.61
C LYS A 83 -32.65 14.97 -20.04
N SER A 84 -33.57 14.32 -20.74
CA SER A 84 -34.12 14.71 -22.05
C SER A 84 -33.09 14.85 -23.18
N LEU A 85 -32.03 14.03 -23.18
CA LEU A 85 -31.11 13.95 -24.32
C LEU A 85 -31.82 13.25 -25.51
N PRO A 86 -31.54 13.66 -26.77
CA PRO A 86 -32.10 12.99 -27.95
C PRO A 86 -31.74 11.50 -27.99
N PRO A 87 -32.62 10.59 -28.44
CA PRO A 87 -32.34 9.15 -28.47
C PRO A 87 -31.06 8.77 -29.24
N SER A 88 -30.72 9.51 -30.30
CA SER A 88 -29.47 9.35 -31.06
C SER A 88 -28.22 9.72 -30.25
N ALA A 89 -28.32 10.63 -29.28
CA ALA A 89 -27.27 10.94 -28.33
C ALA A 89 -27.21 9.91 -27.20
N VAL A 90 -28.36 9.45 -26.68
CA VAL A 90 -28.45 8.39 -25.66
C VAL A 90 -27.78 7.11 -26.16
N ALA A 91 -28.11 6.64 -27.36
CA ALA A 91 -27.51 5.43 -27.95
C ALA A 91 -25.97 5.50 -28.10
N ASN A 92 -25.38 6.70 -28.10
CA ASN A 92 -23.94 6.95 -28.26
C ASN A 92 -23.30 7.57 -27.00
N VAL A 93 -24.01 7.64 -25.86
CA VAL A 93 -23.56 8.32 -24.65
C VAL A 93 -22.40 7.58 -23.97
N GLY A 94 -22.40 6.25 -24.10
CA GLY A 94 -21.38 5.36 -23.56
C GLY A 94 -21.36 5.35 -22.04
N GLY A 95 -20.17 5.24 -21.48
CA GLY A 95 -19.93 4.99 -20.06
C GLY A 95 -19.04 3.75 -19.91
N LYS A 96 -18.11 3.77 -18.95
CA LYS A 96 -17.10 2.70 -18.87
C LYS A 96 -16.53 2.53 -17.47
N ILE A 97 -16.29 1.27 -17.10
CA ILE A 97 -15.51 0.93 -15.90
C ILE A 97 -14.04 0.76 -16.25
N PHE A 98 -13.18 1.35 -15.44
CA PHE A 98 -11.73 1.17 -15.48
C PHE A 98 -11.27 0.56 -14.15
N THR A 99 -10.66 -0.63 -14.20
CA THR A 99 -9.99 -1.19 -13.02
C THR A 99 -8.65 -0.52 -12.81
N PHE A 100 -8.22 -0.39 -11.55
CA PHE A 100 -6.91 0.11 -11.18
C PHE A 100 -6.26 -0.75 -10.08
N GLY A 101 -5.26 -0.21 -9.39
CA GLY A 101 -4.72 -0.78 -8.17
C GLY A 101 -4.21 -2.22 -8.32
N SER A 102 -4.51 -3.07 -7.34
CA SER A 102 -3.79 -4.35 -7.20
C SER A 102 -4.20 -5.38 -8.26
N TYR A 103 -5.48 -5.39 -8.64
CA TYR A 103 -6.04 -6.22 -9.69
C TYR A 103 -5.54 -5.83 -11.08
N ARG A 104 -5.62 -4.54 -11.46
CA ARG A 104 -5.17 -4.06 -12.78
C ARG A 104 -3.67 -4.24 -13.02
N LEU A 105 -2.84 -4.12 -11.98
CA LEU A 105 -1.42 -4.43 -12.06
C LEU A 105 -1.16 -5.94 -12.34
N GLY A 106 -2.13 -6.82 -12.05
CA GLY A 106 -1.97 -8.27 -12.12
C GLY A 106 -1.13 -8.82 -10.97
N VAL A 107 -1.30 -8.27 -9.75
CA VAL A 107 -0.58 -8.68 -8.52
C VAL A 107 -1.50 -8.81 -7.31
N HIS A 108 -2.80 -8.94 -7.53
CA HIS A 108 -3.78 -9.31 -6.52
C HIS A 108 -3.57 -10.76 -6.05
N THR A 109 -4.07 -11.06 -4.85
CA THR A 109 -4.05 -12.40 -4.25
C THR A 109 -5.46 -12.99 -4.27
N LYS A 110 -5.59 -14.30 -4.05
CA LYS A 110 -6.91 -14.92 -3.86
C LYS A 110 -7.69 -14.17 -2.76
N GLY A 111 -8.98 -13.92 -3.00
CA GLY A 111 -9.85 -13.17 -2.09
C GLY A 111 -9.58 -11.66 -1.99
N ALA A 112 -8.73 -11.08 -2.84
CA ALA A 112 -8.53 -9.64 -2.89
C ALA A 112 -9.73 -8.89 -3.53
N ASP A 113 -9.83 -7.62 -3.17
CA ASP A 113 -10.74 -6.60 -3.68
C ASP A 113 -10.47 -6.21 -5.15
N ILE A 114 -11.47 -5.62 -5.80
CA ILE A 114 -11.32 -4.97 -7.11
C ILE A 114 -11.51 -3.45 -6.97
N ASP A 115 -10.38 -2.75 -7.05
CA ASP A 115 -10.28 -1.31 -7.31
C ASP A 115 -10.92 -0.95 -8.68
N ALA A 116 -12.07 -0.27 -8.69
CA ALA A 116 -12.82 0.07 -9.90
C ALA A 116 -13.24 1.55 -9.98
N LEU A 117 -13.28 2.11 -11.19
CA LEU A 117 -13.69 3.49 -11.45
C LEU A 117 -14.79 3.54 -12.53
N CYS A 118 -15.98 4.00 -12.14
CA CYS A 118 -17.03 4.41 -13.07
C CYS A 118 -16.67 5.76 -13.70
N VAL A 119 -16.49 5.79 -15.02
CA VAL A 119 -16.24 7.00 -15.82
C VAL A 119 -17.50 7.36 -16.61
N ALA A 120 -18.02 8.56 -16.35
CA ALA A 120 -19.30 9.03 -16.87
C ALA A 120 -19.18 10.40 -17.61
N PRO A 121 -20.06 10.68 -18.58
CA PRO A 121 -20.07 11.94 -19.33
C PRO A 121 -20.62 13.13 -18.51
N ARG A 122 -20.44 14.34 -19.05
CA ARG A 122 -20.52 15.63 -18.34
C ARG A 122 -21.84 15.94 -17.63
N HIS A 123 -22.95 15.33 -18.04
CA HIS A 123 -24.30 15.56 -17.51
C HIS A 123 -24.72 14.56 -16.41
N ILE A 124 -23.91 13.52 -16.18
CA ILE A 124 -24.09 12.55 -15.09
C ILE A 124 -23.37 13.08 -13.86
N GLU A 125 -24.10 13.30 -12.78
CA GLU A 125 -23.60 13.93 -11.55
C GLU A 125 -23.19 12.90 -10.49
N ARG A 126 -22.45 13.36 -9.48
CA ARG A 126 -22.06 12.50 -8.34
C ARG A 126 -23.27 12.15 -7.45
N THR A 127 -24.21 13.08 -7.36
CA THR A 127 -25.54 12.89 -6.79
C THR A 127 -26.29 11.76 -7.47
N ASP A 128 -26.31 11.72 -8.81
CA ASP A 128 -26.91 10.60 -9.56
C ASP A 128 -26.26 9.26 -9.18
N PHE A 129 -24.92 9.21 -9.06
CA PHE A 129 -24.17 7.99 -8.71
C PHE A 129 -24.47 7.47 -7.29
N PHE A 130 -24.50 8.34 -6.28
CA PHE A 130 -24.80 7.91 -4.90
C PHE A 130 -26.29 7.70 -4.61
N SER A 131 -27.20 8.14 -5.49
CA SER A 131 -28.64 7.90 -5.38
C SER A 131 -29.13 6.86 -6.39
N SER A 132 -29.37 7.27 -7.63
CA SER A 132 -29.99 6.43 -8.67
C SER A 132 -29.18 5.16 -9.02
N PHE A 133 -27.85 5.24 -9.08
CA PHE A 133 -27.03 4.04 -9.33
C PHE A 133 -26.96 3.14 -8.11
N PHE A 134 -26.81 3.70 -6.91
CA PHE A 134 -26.88 2.95 -5.65
C PHE A 134 -28.19 2.15 -5.52
N GLU A 135 -29.33 2.78 -5.80
CA GLU A 135 -30.64 2.11 -5.81
C GLU A 135 -30.84 1.17 -7.02
N LYS A 136 -30.07 1.30 -8.13
CA LYS A 136 -30.01 0.26 -9.18
C LYS A 136 -29.25 -0.96 -8.67
N LEU A 137 -28.03 -0.80 -8.13
CA LEU A 137 -27.23 -1.89 -7.56
C LEU A 137 -28.00 -2.66 -6.47
N LYS A 138 -28.68 -1.95 -5.58
CA LYS A 138 -29.48 -2.49 -4.46
C LYS A 138 -30.68 -3.35 -4.88
N ARG A 139 -31.09 -3.30 -6.15
CA ARG A 139 -32.18 -4.11 -6.72
C ARG A 139 -31.73 -5.43 -7.36
N HIS A 140 -30.45 -5.78 -7.29
CA HIS A 140 -29.90 -7.03 -7.84
C HIS A 140 -29.44 -7.99 -6.73
N ASP A 141 -30.04 -9.18 -6.65
CA ASP A 141 -29.81 -10.17 -5.58
C ASP A 141 -28.36 -10.71 -5.49
N GLU A 142 -27.61 -10.57 -6.58
CA GLU A 142 -26.18 -10.91 -6.66
C GLU A 142 -25.28 -9.90 -5.92
N ILE A 143 -25.83 -8.74 -5.52
CA ILE A 143 -25.12 -7.65 -4.83
C ILE A 143 -25.48 -7.65 -3.34
N LYS A 144 -24.45 -7.69 -2.50
CA LYS A 144 -24.53 -7.73 -1.03
C LYS A 144 -23.58 -6.70 -0.42
N ASP A 145 -23.69 -6.49 0.89
CA ASP A 145 -22.78 -5.65 1.69
C ASP A 145 -22.63 -4.20 1.15
N LEU A 146 -23.67 -3.70 0.49
CA LEU A 146 -23.69 -2.44 -0.28
C LEU A 146 -23.77 -1.22 0.65
N ARG A 147 -22.73 -0.38 0.59
CA ARG A 147 -22.58 0.85 1.41
C ARG A 147 -21.92 1.99 0.63
N ALA A 148 -22.40 3.21 0.83
CA ALA A 148 -21.81 4.43 0.28
C ALA A 148 -20.93 5.13 1.33
N VAL A 149 -19.82 5.71 0.91
CA VAL A 149 -18.94 6.54 1.76
C VAL A 149 -18.63 7.85 1.02
N GLU A 150 -19.55 8.80 1.10
CA GLU A 150 -19.49 10.04 0.32
C GLU A 150 -18.44 11.04 0.82
N ASP A 151 -18.25 11.17 2.13
CA ASP A 151 -17.33 12.14 2.75
C ASP A 151 -15.88 11.65 2.88
N ALA A 152 -15.57 10.48 2.33
CA ALA A 152 -14.19 10.03 2.19
C ALA A 152 -13.36 10.99 1.31
N PHE A 153 -12.04 11.00 1.54
CA PHE A 153 -11.09 11.80 0.73
C PHE A 153 -11.22 11.51 -0.78
N VAL A 154 -11.57 10.27 -1.13
CA VAL A 154 -12.10 9.87 -2.43
C VAL A 154 -13.44 9.16 -2.19
N PRO A 155 -14.58 9.68 -2.68
CA PRO A 155 -15.88 9.05 -2.47
C PRO A 155 -15.99 7.69 -3.16
N VAL A 156 -16.60 6.71 -2.49
CA VAL A 156 -16.66 5.31 -2.95
C VAL A 156 -18.00 4.65 -2.61
N ILE A 157 -18.51 3.79 -3.50
CA ILE A 157 -19.52 2.78 -3.16
C ILE A 157 -18.78 1.45 -3.01
N LYS A 158 -18.93 0.79 -1.86
CA LYS A 158 -18.34 -0.51 -1.55
C LYS A 158 -19.45 -1.56 -1.53
N PHE A 159 -19.23 -2.70 -2.16
CA PHE A 159 -20.20 -3.81 -2.20
C PHE A 159 -19.54 -5.13 -2.55
N LYS A 160 -20.29 -6.22 -2.40
CA LYS A 160 -19.89 -7.58 -2.74
C LYS A 160 -20.77 -8.09 -3.87
N PHE A 161 -20.22 -8.22 -5.07
CA PHE A 161 -20.94 -8.69 -6.25
C PHE A 161 -20.51 -10.14 -6.53
N ASP A 162 -21.44 -11.08 -6.45
CA ASP A 162 -21.20 -12.49 -6.81
C ASP A 162 -19.99 -13.09 -6.04
N GLY A 163 -19.92 -12.76 -4.74
CA GLY A 163 -18.84 -13.15 -3.83
C GLY A 163 -17.58 -12.28 -3.85
N ILE A 164 -17.40 -11.40 -4.85
CA ILE A 164 -16.21 -10.55 -5.00
C ILE A 164 -16.45 -9.15 -4.39
N GLU A 165 -15.53 -8.68 -3.57
CA GLU A 165 -15.55 -7.31 -3.02
C GLU A 165 -15.06 -6.29 -4.05
N ILE A 166 -15.83 -5.20 -4.23
CA ILE A 166 -15.61 -4.14 -5.21
C ILE A 166 -15.64 -2.77 -4.53
N ASP A 167 -14.58 -2.00 -4.77
CA ASP A 167 -14.46 -0.59 -4.39
C ASP A 167 -14.69 0.27 -5.64
N LEU A 168 -15.91 0.79 -5.82
CA LEU A 168 -16.29 1.56 -7.00
C LEU A 168 -16.25 3.06 -6.75
N LEU A 169 -15.26 3.71 -7.34
CA LEU A 169 -15.11 5.16 -7.41
C LEU A 169 -15.93 5.74 -8.57
N PHE A 170 -16.17 7.06 -8.54
CA PHE A 170 -16.84 7.79 -9.63
C PHE A 170 -16.01 8.99 -10.13
N ALA A 171 -15.95 9.16 -11.45
CA ALA A 171 -15.41 10.33 -12.13
C ALA A 171 -16.27 10.77 -13.32
N ARG A 172 -16.89 11.95 -13.19
CA ARG A 172 -17.51 12.70 -14.28
C ARG A 172 -16.43 13.43 -15.09
N LEU A 173 -16.35 13.19 -16.40
CA LEU A 173 -15.45 13.90 -17.31
C LEU A 173 -16.16 15.03 -18.08
N ALA A 174 -15.40 16.00 -18.57
CA ALA A 174 -15.89 17.12 -19.37
C ALA A 174 -16.25 16.75 -20.84
N LEU A 175 -16.65 15.51 -21.09
CA LEU A 175 -16.97 14.94 -22.41
C LEU A 175 -18.48 14.77 -22.59
N GLN A 176 -18.98 14.82 -23.83
CA GLN A 176 -20.42 14.61 -24.12
C GLN A 176 -20.79 13.12 -24.06
N SER A 177 -19.88 12.25 -24.48
CA SER A 177 -19.96 10.80 -24.40
C SER A 177 -18.61 10.21 -23.98
N ILE A 178 -18.60 8.96 -23.52
CA ILE A 178 -17.39 8.24 -23.08
C ILE A 178 -17.09 7.12 -24.09
N PRO A 179 -16.06 7.26 -24.95
CA PRO A 179 -15.75 6.26 -25.98
C PRO A 179 -15.03 5.05 -25.39
N ASP A 180 -15.30 3.85 -25.93
CA ASP A 180 -14.75 2.60 -25.41
C ASP A 180 -13.22 2.49 -25.49
N ASN A 181 -12.56 3.27 -26.36
CA ASN A 181 -11.10 3.35 -26.49
C ASN A 181 -10.43 4.48 -25.67
N LEU A 182 -11.16 5.15 -24.76
CA LEU A 182 -10.64 6.25 -23.93
C LEU A 182 -9.40 5.83 -23.10
N ASP A 183 -8.31 6.61 -23.23
CA ASP A 183 -7.12 6.55 -22.38
C ASP A 183 -7.14 7.69 -21.34
N LEU A 184 -7.14 7.34 -20.05
CA LEU A 184 -7.27 8.31 -18.95
C LEU A 184 -5.97 9.07 -18.63
N ARG A 185 -4.83 8.67 -19.20
CA ARG A 185 -3.51 9.23 -18.86
C ARG A 185 -3.30 10.67 -19.35
N GLY A 186 -4.07 11.12 -20.35
CA GLY A 186 -3.96 12.48 -20.88
C GLY A 186 -4.40 13.56 -19.88
N ASP A 187 -3.49 14.46 -19.51
CA ASP A 187 -3.74 15.59 -18.57
C ASP A 187 -4.88 16.52 -18.99
N SER A 188 -5.13 16.64 -20.29
CA SER A 188 -6.25 17.43 -20.84
C SER A 188 -7.62 17.01 -20.28
N LEU A 189 -7.78 15.75 -19.84
CA LEU A 189 -9.01 15.24 -19.22
C LEU A 189 -9.26 15.82 -17.82
N LEU A 190 -8.23 16.32 -17.12
CA LEU A 190 -8.37 16.92 -15.78
C LEU A 190 -8.84 18.38 -15.81
N ARG A 191 -8.94 19.00 -16.99
CA ARG A 191 -9.35 20.40 -17.15
C ARG A 191 -10.75 20.65 -16.59
N ASN A 192 -10.85 21.64 -15.70
CA ASN A 192 -12.10 22.09 -15.07
C ASN A 192 -12.90 20.98 -14.36
N LEU A 193 -12.22 19.91 -13.93
CA LEU A 193 -12.83 18.88 -13.07
C LEU A 193 -12.83 19.31 -11.60
N ASP A 194 -13.85 18.84 -10.88
CA ASP A 194 -13.86 18.89 -9.41
C ASP A 194 -12.73 18.02 -8.83
N ILE A 195 -12.15 18.47 -7.72
CA ILE A 195 -11.02 17.83 -7.05
C ILE A 195 -11.34 16.39 -6.61
N ARG A 196 -12.60 16.07 -6.25
CA ARG A 196 -12.97 14.68 -5.94
C ARG A 196 -12.92 13.79 -7.20
N CYS A 197 -13.32 14.27 -8.39
CA CYS A 197 -13.13 13.54 -9.66
C CYS A 197 -11.65 13.31 -10.00
N ILE A 198 -10.80 14.32 -9.81
CA ILE A 198 -9.35 14.23 -10.08
C ILE A 198 -8.71 13.16 -9.20
N ARG A 199 -9.08 13.10 -7.91
CA ARG A 199 -8.62 12.04 -7.00
C ARG A 199 -9.06 10.65 -7.44
N SER A 200 -10.31 10.48 -7.88
CA SER A 200 -10.80 9.20 -8.43
C SER A 200 -10.04 8.75 -9.67
N LEU A 201 -9.76 9.68 -10.60
CA LEU A 201 -9.01 9.41 -11.84
C LEU A 201 -7.55 9.03 -11.59
N ASN A 202 -6.93 9.57 -10.53
CA ASN A 202 -5.52 9.32 -10.23
C ASN A 202 -5.21 7.84 -9.97
N GLY A 203 -6.14 7.04 -9.45
CA GLY A 203 -5.97 5.59 -9.27
C GLY A 203 -5.64 4.88 -10.59
N CYS A 204 -6.48 5.07 -11.60
CA CYS A 204 -6.25 4.53 -12.95
C CYS A 204 -5.00 5.14 -13.60
N ARG A 205 -4.85 6.47 -13.57
CA ARG A 205 -3.74 7.20 -14.21
C ARG A 205 -2.38 6.72 -13.69
N VAL A 206 -2.22 6.58 -12.38
CA VAL A 206 -0.99 6.08 -11.75
C VAL A 206 -0.72 4.62 -12.11
N THR A 207 -1.76 3.78 -12.10
CA THR A 207 -1.65 2.35 -12.41
C THR A 207 -1.19 2.13 -13.86
N ASP A 208 -1.80 2.81 -14.82
CA ASP A 208 -1.46 2.66 -16.24
C ASP A 208 -0.15 3.34 -16.62
N GLU A 209 0.25 4.44 -15.97
CA GLU A 209 1.60 4.99 -16.12
C GLU A 209 2.67 4.01 -15.61
N ILE A 210 2.45 3.34 -14.47
CA ILE A 210 3.37 2.28 -13.99
C ILE A 210 3.48 1.16 -15.04
N LEU A 211 2.35 0.67 -15.59
CA LEU A 211 2.33 -0.39 -16.60
C LEU A 211 2.88 0.02 -17.97
N TYR A 212 2.87 1.32 -18.29
CA TYR A 212 3.45 1.88 -19.51
C TYR A 212 4.97 2.07 -19.40
N LEU A 213 5.44 2.50 -18.22
CA LEU A 213 6.86 2.67 -17.92
C LEU A 213 7.58 1.31 -17.74
N VAL A 214 6.89 0.28 -17.22
CA VAL A 214 7.47 -1.05 -16.94
C VAL A 214 8.03 -1.74 -18.21
N PRO A 215 9.33 -2.11 -18.25
CA PRO A 215 9.93 -2.77 -19.43
C PRO A 215 9.41 -4.20 -19.69
N ASN A 216 9.17 -4.99 -18.64
CA ASN A 216 8.69 -6.37 -18.75
C ASN A 216 7.64 -6.65 -17.68
N LYS A 217 6.37 -6.79 -18.09
CA LYS A 217 5.22 -6.88 -17.18
C LYS A 217 5.20 -8.15 -16.32
N GLU A 218 5.74 -9.27 -16.79
CA GLU A 218 5.69 -10.53 -16.03
C GLU A 218 6.77 -10.59 -14.96
N ASN A 219 8.00 -10.15 -15.28
CA ASN A 219 9.04 -9.96 -14.26
C ASN A 219 8.62 -8.89 -13.23
N PHE A 220 7.90 -7.83 -13.65
CA PHE A 220 7.32 -6.85 -12.73
C PHE A 220 6.33 -7.50 -11.76
N ARG A 221 5.35 -8.24 -12.30
CA ARG A 221 4.29 -8.89 -11.53
C ARG A 221 4.86 -9.90 -10.53
N LEU A 222 5.81 -10.73 -10.96
CA LEU A 222 6.42 -11.75 -10.11
C LEU A 222 7.27 -11.13 -8.99
N THR A 223 8.09 -10.12 -9.29
CA THR A 223 8.82 -9.36 -8.25
C THR A 223 7.87 -8.63 -7.29
N LEU A 224 6.82 -7.98 -7.80
CA LEU A 224 5.89 -7.23 -6.95
C LEU A 224 5.00 -8.14 -6.09
N ARG A 225 4.63 -9.35 -6.55
CA ARG A 225 4.02 -10.39 -5.70
C ARG A 225 4.97 -10.79 -4.57
N ALA A 226 6.26 -11.02 -4.86
CA ALA A 226 7.26 -11.34 -3.85
C ALA A 226 7.49 -10.22 -2.82
N ILE A 227 7.64 -8.97 -3.27
CA ILE A 227 7.82 -7.81 -2.38
C ILE A 227 6.54 -7.54 -1.55
N LYS A 228 5.33 -7.67 -2.13
CA LYS A 228 4.07 -7.57 -1.37
C LYS A 228 3.96 -8.66 -0.30
N LEU A 229 4.36 -9.90 -0.60
CA LEU A 229 4.35 -11.02 0.36
C LEU A 229 5.35 -10.80 1.49
N TRP A 230 6.59 -10.43 1.16
CA TRP A 230 7.61 -10.06 2.14
C TRP A 230 7.11 -8.93 3.04
N ALA A 231 6.59 -7.84 2.47
CA ALA A 231 6.09 -6.69 3.21
C ALA A 231 4.90 -7.04 4.13
N LYS A 232 3.89 -7.78 3.63
CA LYS A 232 2.76 -8.25 4.45
C LYS A 232 3.20 -9.20 5.58
N ARG A 233 4.43 -9.73 5.52
CA ARG A 233 5.06 -10.47 6.63
C ARG A 233 5.87 -9.56 7.54
N THR A 234 6.69 -8.64 7.02
CA THR A 234 7.67 -7.88 7.82
C THR A 234 7.17 -6.54 8.34
N SER A 235 6.51 -5.73 7.51
CA SER A 235 5.76 -4.49 7.83
C SER A 235 5.22 -3.85 6.54
N ASP A 236 4.08 -3.14 6.61
CA ASP A 236 3.27 -2.76 5.43
C ASP A 236 3.92 -1.81 4.42
N LEU A 237 4.63 -2.39 3.44
CA LEU A 237 5.27 -1.68 2.32
C LEU A 237 4.68 -2.06 0.96
N LYS A 238 4.08 -1.07 0.30
CA LYS A 238 3.68 -1.12 -1.12
C LYS A 238 4.66 -0.24 -1.93
N LEU A 239 5.66 -0.85 -2.58
CA LEU A 239 6.72 -0.12 -3.30
C LEU A 239 7.05 -0.77 -4.66
N SER A 240 7.14 0.03 -5.74
CA SER A 240 7.08 -0.45 -7.13
C SER A 240 8.20 0.03 -8.08
N ARG A 241 9.18 0.81 -7.63
CA ARG A 241 10.14 1.52 -8.54
C ARG A 241 11.18 0.63 -9.25
N LEU A 242 11.45 -0.59 -8.79
CA LEU A 242 12.80 -1.13 -9.04
C LEU A 242 13.16 -1.40 -10.51
N GLN A 243 12.23 -1.89 -11.32
CA GLN A 243 12.56 -2.53 -12.59
C GLN A 243 13.22 -1.60 -13.62
N PHE A 244 13.03 -0.28 -13.50
CA PHE A 244 13.66 0.72 -14.38
C PHE A 244 15.19 0.65 -14.41
N LEU A 245 15.81 0.23 -13.29
CA LEU A 245 17.27 0.21 -13.15
C LEU A 245 17.92 -1.05 -13.76
N TYR A 246 17.13 -2.10 -14.03
CA TYR A 246 17.58 -3.42 -14.47
C TYR A 246 16.57 -4.03 -15.48
N PRO A 247 16.37 -3.42 -16.67
CA PRO A 247 15.25 -3.74 -17.56
C PRO A 247 15.22 -5.19 -18.08
N ASN A 248 16.39 -5.83 -18.18
CA ASN A 248 16.55 -7.20 -18.70
C ASN A 248 16.52 -8.28 -17.60
N ALA A 249 16.46 -7.90 -16.32
CA ALA A 249 16.61 -8.84 -15.20
C ALA A 249 15.32 -9.64 -14.90
N VAL A 250 15.49 -10.88 -14.45
CA VAL A 250 14.43 -11.78 -13.97
C VAL A 250 14.07 -11.54 -12.50
N ALA A 251 12.91 -12.04 -12.08
CA ALA A 251 12.33 -11.67 -10.79
C ALA A 251 13.20 -11.99 -9.56
N ALA A 252 13.97 -13.08 -9.55
CA ALA A 252 14.92 -13.36 -8.47
C ALA A 252 16.00 -12.29 -8.33
N THR A 253 16.64 -11.93 -9.44
CA THR A 253 17.65 -10.87 -9.50
C THR A 253 17.04 -9.53 -9.09
N LEU A 254 15.83 -9.22 -9.56
CA LEU A 254 15.11 -8.01 -9.19
C LEU A 254 14.77 -7.96 -7.69
N VAL A 255 14.30 -9.06 -7.07
CA VAL A 255 14.02 -9.08 -5.61
C VAL A 255 15.30 -8.85 -4.79
N HIS A 256 16.44 -9.43 -5.16
CA HIS A 256 17.72 -9.10 -4.52
C HIS A 256 18.10 -7.61 -4.74
N LYS A 257 17.97 -7.09 -5.98
CA LYS A 257 18.28 -5.70 -6.27
C LYS A 257 17.34 -4.71 -5.57
N PHE A 258 16.13 -5.13 -5.18
CA PHE A 258 15.20 -4.30 -4.40
C PHE A 258 15.84 -3.88 -3.08
N PHE A 259 16.31 -4.88 -2.33
CA PHE A 259 16.98 -4.66 -1.06
C PHE A 259 18.32 -3.95 -1.24
N LEU A 260 19.11 -4.29 -2.27
CA LEU A 260 20.39 -3.62 -2.54
C LEU A 260 20.24 -2.12 -2.79
N VAL A 261 19.19 -1.70 -3.51
CA VAL A 261 18.92 -0.28 -3.78
C VAL A 261 18.34 0.40 -2.54
N PHE A 262 17.29 -0.14 -1.92
CA PHE A 262 16.58 0.55 -0.85
C PHE A 262 17.28 0.50 0.52
N SER A 263 18.14 -0.48 0.79
CA SER A 263 19.01 -0.48 1.99
C SER A 263 20.14 0.55 1.93
N LYS A 264 20.45 1.06 0.73
CA LYS A 264 21.49 2.06 0.45
C LYS A 264 20.93 3.39 -0.05
N TRP A 265 19.61 3.57 -0.06
CA TRP A 265 18.99 4.77 -0.58
C TRP A 265 19.11 5.94 0.41
N GLU A 266 19.59 7.08 -0.07
CA GLU A 266 19.89 8.27 0.73
C GLU A 266 18.61 9.08 1.02
N TRP A 267 17.74 8.53 1.88
CA TRP A 267 16.50 9.20 2.31
C TRP A 267 16.81 10.54 3.02
N PRO A 268 16.16 11.66 2.63
CA PRO A 268 14.86 11.73 1.96
C PRO A 268 14.87 11.93 0.43
N ASN A 269 15.93 11.60 -0.31
CA ASN A 269 15.97 11.78 -1.77
C ASN A 269 14.78 11.07 -2.48
N PRO A 270 14.12 11.69 -3.50
CA PRO A 270 12.76 11.30 -3.87
C PRO A 270 12.57 10.13 -4.85
N VAL A 271 11.37 9.55 -4.72
CA VAL A 271 10.86 8.28 -5.24
C VAL A 271 10.73 8.11 -6.77
N LEU A 272 11.20 9.06 -7.59
CA LEU A 272 10.64 9.39 -8.93
C LEU A 272 10.67 8.27 -10.00
N LEU A 273 9.51 7.95 -10.60
CA LEU A 273 9.41 6.96 -11.69
C LEU A 273 9.64 7.55 -13.10
N LYS A 274 9.19 8.78 -13.34
CA LYS A 274 9.50 9.60 -14.52
C LYS A 274 9.84 11.02 -14.08
N GLN A 275 10.32 11.87 -14.99
CA GLN A 275 10.45 13.30 -14.67
C GLN A 275 9.04 13.89 -14.51
N PRO A 276 8.80 14.75 -13.51
CA PRO A 276 7.58 15.56 -13.48
C PRO A 276 7.47 16.38 -14.75
N GLU A 277 6.30 16.37 -15.37
CA GLU A 277 5.95 17.18 -16.52
C GLU A 277 5.12 18.36 -16.02
N ASP A 278 5.54 19.60 -16.35
CA ASP A 278 4.80 20.81 -15.97
C ASP A 278 3.48 20.90 -16.75
N SER A 279 2.38 21.09 -16.02
CA SER A 279 1.03 21.06 -16.59
C SER A 279 0.23 22.26 -16.08
N ASN A 280 -0.28 23.06 -17.03
CA ASN A 280 -0.86 24.40 -16.80
C ASN A 280 -2.24 24.39 -16.11
N LEU A 281 -2.51 23.39 -15.26
CA LEU A 281 -3.79 23.19 -14.56
C LEU A 281 -3.74 23.67 -13.09
N ASN A 282 -2.57 24.09 -12.59
CA ASN A 282 -2.36 24.66 -11.26
C ASN A 282 -2.89 23.78 -10.10
N LEU A 283 -2.93 22.46 -10.29
CA LEU A 283 -3.29 21.52 -9.24
C LEU A 283 -2.12 21.36 -8.23
N PRO A 284 -2.39 21.03 -6.96
CA PRO A 284 -1.34 20.79 -5.97
C PRO A 284 -0.45 19.59 -6.36
N VAL A 285 0.80 19.88 -6.71
CA VAL A 285 1.86 18.89 -6.98
C VAL A 285 2.84 18.85 -5.79
N TRP A 286 3.38 17.67 -5.50
CA TRP A 286 4.47 17.51 -4.53
C TRP A 286 5.75 18.17 -5.05
N ASP A 287 6.22 19.21 -4.36
CA ASP A 287 7.51 19.84 -4.64
C ASP A 287 8.09 20.48 -3.36
N PRO A 288 9.14 19.90 -2.74
CA PRO A 288 9.76 20.44 -1.54
C PRO A 288 10.49 21.77 -1.77
N ARG A 289 10.72 22.19 -3.02
CA ARG A 289 11.26 23.52 -3.32
C ARG A 289 10.21 24.58 -3.01
N VAL A 290 8.98 24.35 -3.48
CA VAL A 290 7.84 25.30 -3.40
C VAL A 290 7.06 25.15 -2.10
N ASN A 291 6.69 23.93 -1.72
CA ASN A 291 5.83 23.66 -0.56
C ASN A 291 6.70 23.38 0.69
N PRO A 292 6.61 24.18 1.78
CA PRO A 292 7.40 23.93 2.98
C PRO A 292 7.06 22.59 3.67
N SER A 293 5.79 22.16 3.63
CA SER A 293 5.33 20.87 4.18
C SER A 293 6.06 19.67 3.56
N ASP A 294 6.28 19.72 2.25
CA ASP A 294 6.87 18.63 1.47
C ASP A 294 8.33 18.35 1.82
N ARG A 295 9.02 19.32 2.45
CA ARG A 295 10.40 19.22 2.94
C ARG A 295 10.55 18.26 4.12
N TYR A 296 9.48 18.02 4.87
CA TYR A 296 9.49 17.17 6.08
C TYR A 296 9.19 15.69 5.77
N HIS A 297 8.89 15.32 4.52
CA HIS A 297 8.63 13.93 4.14
C HIS A 297 9.91 13.07 4.25
N LEU A 298 9.87 12.04 5.10
CA LEU A 298 11.06 11.28 5.47
C LEU A 298 11.49 10.22 4.45
N MET A 299 10.55 9.64 3.69
CA MET A 299 10.81 8.65 2.64
C MET A 299 9.89 8.85 1.41
N PRO A 300 9.99 9.99 0.70
CA PRO A 300 8.98 10.39 -0.28
C PRO A 300 8.99 9.52 -1.55
N ILE A 301 7.87 8.83 -1.81
CA ILE A 301 7.65 7.96 -2.99
C ILE A 301 6.59 8.60 -3.88
N ILE A 302 7.00 9.04 -5.07
CA ILE A 302 6.24 10.01 -5.87
C ILE A 302 5.49 9.33 -7.03
N THR A 303 4.20 9.61 -7.18
CA THR A 303 3.38 9.08 -8.27
C THR A 303 3.84 9.62 -9.64
N PRO A 304 3.83 8.80 -10.71
CA PRO A 304 4.24 9.25 -12.04
C PRO A 304 3.26 10.22 -12.70
N ALA A 305 1.95 9.96 -12.56
CA ALA A 305 0.91 10.77 -13.20
C ALA A 305 0.74 12.12 -12.52
N TYR A 306 0.47 13.16 -13.31
CA TYR A 306 0.07 14.49 -12.80
C TYR A 306 -1.36 14.45 -12.23
N PRO A 307 -1.67 15.21 -11.16
CA PRO A 307 -0.71 15.90 -10.29
C PRO A 307 0.07 14.89 -9.44
N GLN A 308 1.40 15.03 -9.42
CA GLN A 308 2.29 14.09 -8.74
C GLN A 308 2.19 14.28 -7.22
N GLN A 309 2.09 13.18 -6.47
CA GLN A 309 1.85 13.17 -5.02
C GLN A 309 2.78 12.19 -4.32
N ASN A 310 3.12 12.47 -3.06
CA ASN A 310 3.86 11.55 -2.22
C ASN A 310 2.93 10.45 -1.66
N SER A 311 3.09 9.21 -2.12
CA SER A 311 2.35 8.02 -1.65
C SER A 311 2.72 7.58 -0.22
N THR A 312 3.83 8.07 0.33
CA THR A 312 4.37 7.68 1.65
C THR A 312 4.52 8.86 2.61
N TYR A 313 3.61 9.84 2.51
CA TYR A 313 3.56 11.00 3.39
C TYR A 313 3.31 10.66 4.87
N ASN A 314 2.72 9.49 5.17
CA ASN A 314 2.49 9.01 6.54
C ASN A 314 3.73 8.38 7.22
N VAL A 315 4.90 8.32 6.55
CA VAL A 315 6.11 7.70 7.14
C VAL A 315 6.71 8.61 8.22
N SER A 316 6.70 8.10 9.45
CA SER A 316 7.29 8.66 10.67
C SER A 316 8.78 8.29 10.84
N THR A 317 9.41 8.77 11.91
CA THR A 317 10.83 8.49 12.20
C THR A 317 11.03 7.02 12.57
N SER A 318 10.13 6.45 13.38
CA SER A 318 10.16 5.04 13.76
C SER A 318 9.94 4.14 12.56
N THR A 319 8.90 4.42 11.77
CA THR A 319 8.59 3.61 10.57
C THR A 319 9.72 3.69 9.54
N ARG A 320 10.30 4.88 9.28
CA ARG A 320 11.53 4.99 8.46
C ARG A 320 12.67 4.12 8.98
N THR A 321 12.88 4.09 10.29
CA THR A 321 13.95 3.32 10.93
C THR A 321 13.72 1.82 10.75
N ILE A 322 12.51 1.34 11.03
CA ILE A 322 12.08 -0.06 10.84
C ILE A 322 12.25 -0.48 9.38
N MET A 323 11.73 0.30 8.42
CA MET A 323 11.91 0.05 6.99
C MET A 323 13.38 -0.08 6.60
N SER A 324 14.24 0.79 7.16
CA SER A 324 15.68 0.81 6.89
C SER A 324 16.44 -0.36 7.52
N GLU A 325 15.94 -0.94 8.61
CA GLU A 325 16.40 -2.23 9.15
C GLU A 325 15.96 -3.38 8.24
N GLU A 326 14.66 -3.47 7.94
CA GLU A 326 14.13 -4.63 7.21
C GLU A 326 14.60 -4.69 5.75
N PHE A 327 14.93 -3.55 5.11
CA PHE A 327 15.63 -3.55 3.81
C PHE A 327 17.05 -4.13 3.91
N LYS A 328 17.77 -3.92 5.01
CA LYS A 328 19.12 -4.51 5.23
C LYS A 328 19.01 -6.00 5.55
N ASN A 329 18.00 -6.40 6.32
CA ASN A 329 17.70 -7.81 6.60
C ASN A 329 17.38 -8.57 5.30
N GLY A 330 16.50 -8.01 4.45
CA GLY A 330 16.17 -8.57 3.14
C GLY A 330 17.37 -8.63 2.18
N LEU A 331 18.30 -7.69 2.25
CA LEU A 331 19.55 -7.76 1.48
C LEU A 331 20.38 -8.96 1.94
N THR A 332 20.67 -9.07 3.23
CA THR A 332 21.44 -10.20 3.80
C THR A 332 20.82 -11.55 3.45
N VAL A 333 19.49 -11.69 3.59
CA VAL A 333 18.78 -12.94 3.26
C VAL A 333 18.84 -13.24 1.76
N THR A 334 18.69 -12.25 0.87
CA THR A 334 18.79 -12.49 -0.59
C THR A 334 20.22 -12.73 -1.07
N ASP A 335 21.23 -12.13 -0.43
CA ASP A 335 22.64 -12.44 -0.66
C ASP A 335 22.96 -13.89 -0.27
N GLU A 336 22.46 -14.39 0.87
CA GLU A 336 22.59 -15.80 1.25
C GLU A 336 21.88 -16.75 0.28
N ILE A 337 20.66 -16.41 -0.16
CA ILE A 337 19.90 -17.22 -1.11
C ILE A 337 20.65 -17.35 -2.44
N LEU A 338 21.14 -16.23 -3.01
CA LEU A 338 21.89 -16.26 -4.27
C LEU A 338 23.28 -16.93 -4.15
N GLN A 339 23.83 -17.01 -2.94
CA GLN A 339 25.01 -17.81 -2.60
C GLN A 339 24.71 -19.31 -2.36
N GLY A 340 23.45 -19.74 -2.45
CA GLY A 340 23.03 -21.12 -2.20
C GLY A 340 23.04 -21.54 -0.72
N LYS A 341 23.07 -20.57 0.21
CA LYS A 341 23.14 -20.79 1.66
C LYS A 341 21.77 -20.81 2.35
N ALA A 342 20.71 -20.44 1.64
CA ALA A 342 19.33 -20.40 2.12
C ALA A 342 18.34 -20.55 0.95
N ASP A 343 17.09 -20.89 1.25
CA ASP A 343 15.98 -20.89 0.28
C ASP A 343 15.05 -19.68 0.47
N TRP A 344 14.26 -19.37 -0.56
CA TRP A 344 13.33 -18.22 -0.58
C TRP A 344 12.28 -18.24 0.53
N SER A 345 11.97 -19.40 1.12
CA SER A 345 11.13 -19.51 2.31
C SER A 345 11.62 -18.61 3.46
N LYS A 346 12.94 -18.48 3.64
CA LYS A 346 13.58 -17.63 4.67
C LYS A 346 13.23 -16.14 4.51
N LEU A 347 12.99 -15.67 3.29
CA LEU A 347 12.57 -14.28 3.03
C LEU A 347 11.11 -14.03 3.45
N PHE A 348 10.28 -15.08 3.54
CA PHE A 348 8.87 -14.99 3.89
C PHE A 348 8.56 -15.45 5.32
N GLU A 349 9.60 -15.75 6.12
CA GLU A 349 9.49 -15.96 7.56
C GLU A 349 8.91 -14.70 8.25
N PRO A 350 7.84 -14.82 9.06
CA PRO A 350 7.30 -13.68 9.80
C PRO A 350 8.29 -13.22 10.89
N PRO A 351 8.47 -11.90 11.09
CA PRO A 351 9.33 -11.37 12.14
C PRO A 351 8.75 -11.72 13.51
N ASN A 352 9.62 -11.97 14.48
CA ASN A 352 9.21 -12.25 15.85
C ASN A 352 8.92 -10.93 16.59
N PHE A 353 7.90 -10.17 16.14
CA PHE A 353 7.53 -8.85 16.67
C PHE A 353 7.41 -8.85 18.21
N PHE A 354 6.62 -9.77 18.76
CA PHE A 354 6.40 -9.96 20.21
C PHE A 354 7.66 -10.43 20.98
N GLN A 355 8.74 -10.73 20.28
CA GLN A 355 10.06 -11.01 20.85
C GLN A 355 11.07 -9.87 20.64
N LYS A 356 10.88 -8.96 19.67
CA LYS A 356 11.82 -7.88 19.29
C LYS A 356 11.96 -6.81 20.37
N TYR A 357 10.90 -6.47 21.10
CA TYR A 357 10.88 -5.38 22.10
C TYR A 357 10.80 -5.88 23.55
N LYS A 358 11.42 -5.16 24.49
CA LYS A 358 11.28 -5.39 25.95
C LYS A 358 9.92 -4.93 26.49
N HIS A 359 9.31 -3.92 25.87
CA HIS A 359 8.11 -3.21 26.32
C HIS A 359 7.13 -3.02 25.16
N TYR A 360 5.84 -3.01 25.47
CA TYR A 360 4.77 -2.74 24.51
C TYR A 360 3.72 -1.85 25.16
N ILE A 361 3.03 -1.06 24.34
CA ILE A 361 1.71 -0.50 24.66
C ILE A 361 0.69 -1.39 23.97
N VAL A 362 -0.30 -1.88 24.72
CA VAL A 362 -1.51 -2.50 24.17
C VAL A 362 -2.54 -1.39 24.06
N LEU A 363 -3.04 -1.14 22.86
CA LEU A 363 -4.17 -0.25 22.62
C LEU A 363 -5.41 -1.10 22.44
N THR A 364 -6.41 -0.93 23.31
CA THR A 364 -7.67 -1.66 23.28
C THR A 364 -8.79 -0.69 22.89
N ALA A 365 -9.66 -1.09 21.96
CA ALA A 365 -10.89 -0.38 21.64
C ALA A 365 -12.08 -1.34 21.75
N SER A 366 -13.18 -0.87 22.35
CA SER A 366 -14.40 -1.66 22.50
C SER A 366 -15.67 -0.91 22.08
N ALA A 367 -16.73 -1.66 21.76
CA ALA A 367 -18.09 -1.14 21.58
C ALA A 367 -19.15 -2.22 21.87
N SER A 368 -20.39 -1.79 22.13
CA SER A 368 -21.50 -2.68 22.53
C SER A 368 -22.25 -3.38 21.39
N THR A 369 -21.93 -3.09 20.11
CA THR A 369 -22.50 -3.80 18.94
C THR A 369 -21.43 -3.96 17.85
N GLU A 370 -21.59 -4.97 16.99
CA GLU A 370 -20.65 -5.25 15.89
C GLU A 370 -20.54 -4.09 14.89
N GLU A 371 -21.68 -3.47 14.55
CA GLU A 371 -21.78 -2.31 13.65
C GLU A 371 -21.00 -1.12 14.22
N ASN A 372 -21.25 -0.78 15.49
CA ASN A 372 -20.57 0.30 16.20
C ASN A 372 -19.06 0.00 16.35
N HIS A 373 -18.70 -1.25 16.63
CA HIS A 373 -17.32 -1.69 16.71
C HIS A 373 -16.60 -1.51 15.37
N LEU A 374 -17.22 -1.89 14.24
CA LEU A 374 -16.62 -1.75 12.91
C LEU A 374 -16.35 -0.28 12.52
N GLU A 375 -17.28 0.63 12.84
CA GLU A 375 -17.06 2.08 12.68
C GLU A 375 -15.95 2.60 13.61
N TRP A 376 -15.99 2.20 14.88
CA TRP A 376 -15.07 2.65 15.91
C TRP A 376 -13.63 2.24 15.64
N ILE A 377 -13.37 0.96 15.35
CA ILE A 377 -12.01 0.48 15.05
C ILE A 377 -11.44 1.16 13.80
N GLY A 378 -12.26 1.42 12.77
CA GLY A 378 -11.83 2.13 11.57
C GLY A 378 -11.38 3.57 11.86
N LEU A 379 -12.07 4.26 12.78
CA LEU A 379 -11.59 5.56 13.27
C LEU A 379 -10.30 5.41 14.08
N VAL A 380 -10.24 4.48 15.05
CA VAL A 380 -9.07 4.27 15.92
C VAL A 380 -7.82 3.97 15.10
N GLU A 381 -7.87 3.01 14.16
CA GLU A 381 -6.77 2.68 13.24
C GLU A 381 -6.30 3.89 12.44
N SER A 382 -7.23 4.71 11.93
CA SER A 382 -6.89 5.95 11.22
C SER A 382 -6.13 6.96 12.09
N LYS A 383 -6.19 6.83 13.42
CA LYS A 383 -5.56 7.71 14.41
C LYS A 383 -4.29 7.13 15.04
N ILE A 384 -4.00 5.82 15.01
CA ILE A 384 -2.84 5.23 15.72
C ILE A 384 -1.50 5.93 15.38
N ARG A 385 -1.33 6.41 14.15
CA ARG A 385 -0.14 7.22 13.76
C ARG A 385 0.06 8.52 14.57
N VAL A 386 -1.00 9.06 15.18
CA VAL A 386 -0.94 10.22 16.09
C VAL A 386 -0.32 9.81 17.43
N LEU A 387 -0.67 8.64 17.97
CA LEU A 387 -0.02 8.09 19.16
C LEU A 387 1.48 7.83 18.89
N VAL A 388 1.83 7.29 17.72
CA VAL A 388 3.24 7.18 17.29
C VAL A 388 3.92 8.55 17.25
N GLY A 389 3.27 9.58 16.70
CA GLY A 389 3.78 10.95 16.66
C GLY A 389 3.84 11.67 18.03
N ASN A 390 3.11 11.20 19.04
CA ASN A 390 3.29 11.63 20.43
C ASN A 390 4.52 10.93 21.02
N LEU A 391 4.58 9.60 20.95
CA LEU A 391 5.67 8.78 21.47
C LEU A 391 7.03 9.10 20.81
N GLU A 392 7.08 9.48 19.53
CA GLU A 392 8.30 9.94 18.86
C GLU A 392 8.82 11.30 19.36
N ARG A 393 7.98 12.11 20.02
CA ARG A 393 8.38 13.38 20.65
C ARG A 393 8.81 13.21 22.11
N ASN A 394 8.52 12.06 22.73
CA ASN A 394 8.93 11.78 24.10
C ASN A 394 10.45 11.56 24.18
N GLU A 395 11.13 12.36 25.00
CA GLU A 395 12.60 12.38 25.05
C GLU A 395 13.24 11.04 25.43
N TYR A 396 12.52 10.14 26.09
CA TYR A 396 13.05 8.84 26.50
C TYR A 396 12.83 7.73 25.47
N ILE A 397 12.02 7.95 24.43
CA ILE A 397 11.72 6.95 23.40
C ILE A 397 12.68 7.08 22.21
N THR A 398 13.10 5.94 21.66
CA THR A 398 13.88 5.84 20.41
C THR A 398 13.01 5.35 19.24
N LEU A 399 12.04 4.48 19.52
CA LEU A 399 11.22 3.82 18.51
C LEU A 399 9.85 3.43 19.08
N ALA A 400 8.79 3.69 18.32
CA ALA A 400 7.46 3.10 18.50
C ALA A 400 7.07 2.32 17.23
N HIS A 401 6.97 0.99 17.34
CA HIS A 401 6.64 0.09 16.23
C HIS A 401 5.22 -0.47 16.41
N VAL A 402 4.26 0.06 15.66
CA VAL A 402 2.89 -0.49 15.59
C VAL A 402 2.91 -1.81 14.81
N ASN A 403 2.38 -2.89 15.38
CA ASN A 403 1.96 -4.05 14.59
C ASN A 403 0.66 -3.69 13.86
N PRO A 404 0.61 -3.71 12.50
CA PRO A 404 -0.60 -3.37 11.76
C PRO A 404 -1.75 -4.36 11.94
N GLN A 405 -1.48 -5.59 12.40
CA GLN A 405 -2.52 -6.56 12.69
C GLN A 405 -3.19 -6.27 14.03
N SER A 406 -4.52 -6.17 14.01
CA SER A 406 -5.39 -6.22 15.19
C SER A 406 -5.62 -7.65 15.68
N PHE A 407 -5.92 -7.79 16.97
CA PHE A 407 -6.23 -9.05 17.65
C PHE A 407 -7.52 -8.90 18.47
N PRO A 408 -8.39 -9.92 18.55
CA PRO A 408 -9.58 -9.85 19.40
C PRO A 408 -9.20 -9.82 20.89
N GLY A 409 -10.00 -9.15 21.71
CA GLY A 409 -9.85 -9.16 23.17
C GLY A 409 -9.94 -10.55 23.80
N SER A 410 -9.32 -10.76 24.97
CA SER A 410 -9.49 -12.01 25.73
C SER A 410 -10.87 -12.06 26.36
N LYS A 411 -11.59 -13.18 26.16
CA LYS A 411 -12.94 -13.39 26.69
C LYS A 411 -13.00 -13.52 28.22
N GLU A 412 -11.87 -13.70 28.90
CA GLU A 412 -11.81 -13.97 30.34
C GLU A 412 -12.05 -12.73 31.22
N ASN A 413 -11.95 -11.52 30.66
CA ASN A 413 -12.00 -10.25 31.42
C ASN A 413 -13.11 -9.27 30.95
N HIS A 414 -13.93 -9.65 29.96
CA HIS A 414 -14.96 -8.78 29.38
C HIS A 414 -16.35 -9.40 29.50
N ASN A 415 -17.38 -8.56 29.62
CA ASN A 415 -18.77 -9.01 29.59
C ASN A 415 -19.08 -9.64 28.22
N GLU A 416 -19.91 -10.69 28.21
CA GLU A 416 -20.13 -11.56 27.02
C GLU A 416 -20.64 -10.83 25.76
N ASN A 417 -21.15 -9.60 25.91
CA ASN A 417 -21.72 -8.76 24.84
C ASN A 417 -20.80 -7.61 24.37
N GLU A 418 -19.53 -7.55 24.80
CA GLU A 418 -18.60 -6.49 24.40
C GLU A 418 -17.71 -6.91 23.21
N PHE A 419 -17.73 -6.14 22.12
CA PHE A 419 -16.86 -6.34 20.96
C PHE A 419 -15.55 -5.60 21.19
N VAL A 420 -14.41 -6.30 21.17
CA VAL A 420 -13.10 -5.76 21.58
C VAL A 420 -12.00 -6.08 20.57
N SER A 421 -11.25 -5.05 20.15
CA SER A 421 -10.04 -5.16 19.32
C SER A 421 -8.82 -4.57 20.02
N MET A 422 -7.66 -5.18 19.81
CA MET A 422 -6.36 -4.79 20.40
C MET A 422 -5.28 -4.64 19.33
N TRP A 423 -4.47 -3.57 19.43
CA TRP A 423 -3.25 -3.37 18.65
C TRP A 423 -2.04 -3.28 19.59
N PHE A 424 -0.88 -3.71 19.12
CA PHE A 424 0.35 -3.76 19.92
C PHE A 424 1.41 -2.84 19.35
N ILE A 425 1.94 -1.94 20.17
CA ILE A 425 3.00 -0.98 19.81
C ILE A 425 4.26 -1.33 20.59
N GLY A 426 5.26 -1.92 19.93
CA GLY A 426 6.55 -2.24 20.52
C GLY A 426 7.38 -0.99 20.76
N ILE A 427 7.82 -0.78 22.00
CA ILE A 427 8.56 0.41 22.41
C ILE A 427 10.04 0.07 22.64
N SER A 428 10.91 0.89 22.07
CA SER A 428 12.34 0.91 22.38
C SER A 428 12.70 2.24 23.03
N PHE A 429 13.13 2.20 24.30
CA PHE A 429 13.61 3.37 25.03
C PHE A 429 15.09 3.65 24.70
N LYS A 430 15.50 4.92 24.83
CA LYS A 430 16.91 5.30 24.74
C LYS A 430 17.69 4.59 25.85
N LYS A 431 18.89 4.10 25.53
CA LYS A 431 19.83 3.67 26.56
C LYS A 431 20.31 4.93 27.29
N LEU A 432 20.03 5.02 28.59
CA LEU A 432 20.68 6.00 29.45
C LEU A 432 21.91 5.33 30.08
N ASP A 433 23.07 5.97 29.94
CA ASP A 433 24.34 5.38 30.39
C ASP A 433 24.58 5.57 31.91
N ASN A 434 23.82 6.47 32.55
CA ASN A 434 23.81 6.66 34.00
C ASN A 434 23.13 5.48 34.72
N SER A 435 23.46 5.28 36.00
CA SER A 435 23.04 4.12 36.79
C SER A 435 21.65 4.23 37.42
N ASP A 436 20.96 5.36 37.24
CA ASP A 436 19.73 5.71 37.95
C ASP A 436 18.48 5.06 37.32
N CYS A 437 17.49 4.72 38.17
CA CYS A 437 16.22 4.17 37.72
C CYS A 437 15.32 5.26 37.13
N VAL A 438 15.19 5.30 35.80
CA VAL A 438 14.44 6.34 35.10
C VAL A 438 12.94 6.08 35.24
N ASN A 439 12.21 7.00 35.89
CA ASN A 439 10.75 7.00 35.90
C ASN A 439 10.21 7.78 34.70
N ILE A 440 9.71 7.06 33.70
CA ILE A 440 9.08 7.64 32.49
C ILE A 440 7.57 7.68 32.71
N ASP A 441 6.97 8.86 32.57
CA ASP A 441 5.51 9.04 32.56
C ASP A 441 5.04 9.22 31.10
N LEU A 442 4.23 8.28 30.61
CA LEU A 442 3.62 8.31 29.27
C LEU A 442 2.14 8.75 29.30
N THR A 443 1.62 9.14 30.48
CA THR A 443 0.21 9.49 30.67
C THR A 443 -0.22 10.63 29.74
N TYR A 444 0.63 11.65 29.56
CA TYR A 444 0.32 12.78 28.68
C TYR A 444 0.24 12.39 27.20
N ASP A 445 1.21 11.62 26.71
CA ASP A 445 1.26 11.17 25.31
C ASP A 445 0.02 10.34 24.93
N ILE A 446 -0.46 9.54 25.88
CA ILE A 446 -1.63 8.66 25.74
C ILE A 446 -2.93 9.45 25.90
N GLN A 447 -3.06 10.31 26.92
CA GLN A 447 -4.26 11.13 27.12
C GLN A 447 -4.47 12.12 25.95
N SER A 448 -3.39 12.73 25.45
CA SER A 448 -3.43 13.58 24.25
C SER A 448 -3.96 12.83 23.03
N PHE A 449 -3.66 11.53 22.91
CA PHE A 449 -4.17 10.68 21.85
C PHE A 449 -5.64 10.30 22.05
N THR A 450 -6.04 9.81 23.24
CA THR A 450 -7.45 9.43 23.51
C THR A 450 -8.38 10.64 23.41
N ASP A 451 -8.00 11.79 23.95
CA ASP A 451 -8.71 13.08 23.81
C ASP A 451 -8.83 13.53 22.34
N THR A 452 -7.90 13.11 21.48
CA THR A 452 -7.94 13.39 20.04
C THR A 452 -8.91 12.46 19.31
N VAL A 453 -8.93 11.17 19.66
CA VAL A 453 -9.86 10.17 19.10
C VAL A 453 -11.30 10.53 19.47
N TYR A 454 -11.60 10.71 20.77
CA TYR A 454 -12.94 11.05 21.25
C TYR A 454 -13.47 12.36 20.67
N ARG A 455 -12.63 13.41 20.63
CA ARG A 455 -13.00 14.71 20.04
C ARG A 455 -13.30 14.59 18.54
N GLN A 456 -12.52 13.80 17.78
CA GLN A 456 -12.86 13.58 16.38
C GLN A 456 -14.16 12.77 16.22
N ALA A 457 -14.36 11.72 17.03
CA ALA A 457 -15.57 10.89 16.98
C ALA A 457 -16.86 11.69 17.29
N SER A 458 -16.77 12.61 18.26
CA SER A 458 -17.84 13.56 18.57
C SER A 458 -18.06 14.57 17.43
N ASN A 459 -17.00 15.15 16.86
CA ASN A 459 -17.10 16.08 15.73
C ASN A 459 -17.75 15.49 14.46
N ILE A 460 -17.78 14.16 14.31
CA ILE A 460 -18.44 13.46 13.18
C ILE A 460 -19.74 12.75 13.60
N ASN A 461 -20.24 12.98 14.82
CA ASN A 461 -21.45 12.34 15.39
C ASN A 461 -21.44 10.80 15.38
N MET A 462 -20.26 10.18 15.37
CA MET A 462 -20.09 8.72 15.34
C MET A 462 -19.94 8.12 16.75
N LEU A 463 -19.56 8.93 17.74
CA LEU A 463 -19.40 8.47 19.12
C LEU A 463 -20.75 8.08 19.74
N LYS A 464 -20.90 6.80 20.10
CA LYS A 464 -22.09 6.21 20.71
C LYS A 464 -21.74 5.64 22.09
N ASP A 465 -22.75 5.48 22.95
CA ASP A 465 -22.55 4.90 24.29
C ASP A 465 -21.93 3.49 24.21
N GLY A 466 -21.02 3.20 25.13
CA GLY A 466 -20.23 1.97 25.15
C GLY A 466 -19.01 1.94 24.22
N MET A 467 -18.77 2.96 23.38
CA MET A 467 -17.50 3.07 22.64
C MET A 467 -16.35 3.50 23.59
N THR A 468 -15.39 2.60 23.81
CA THR A 468 -14.22 2.89 24.67
C THR A 468 -12.89 2.75 23.94
N ILE A 469 -11.89 3.53 24.36
CA ILE A 469 -10.50 3.34 23.96
C ILE A 469 -9.57 3.49 25.18
N GLU A 470 -8.76 2.48 25.42
CA GLU A 470 -7.78 2.41 26.50
C GLU A 470 -6.39 2.10 25.92
N ALA A 471 -5.33 2.64 26.52
CA ALA A 471 -3.98 2.14 26.31
C ALA A 471 -3.41 1.65 27.65
N THR A 472 -2.71 0.51 27.63
CA THR A 472 -2.01 -0.06 28.79
C THR A 472 -0.56 -0.39 28.43
N HIS A 473 0.35 -0.36 29.41
CA HIS A 473 1.74 -0.77 29.20
C HIS A 473 1.95 -2.20 29.70
N VAL A 474 2.60 -3.03 28.89
CA VAL A 474 2.96 -4.40 29.24
C VAL A 474 4.45 -4.65 28.99
N LYS A 475 5.11 -5.31 29.94
CA LYS A 475 6.47 -5.85 29.71
C LYS A 475 6.35 -7.11 28.86
N LYS A 476 7.34 -7.41 28.03
CA LYS A 476 7.39 -8.61 27.16
C LYS A 476 6.96 -9.92 27.87
N LYS A 477 7.35 -10.09 29.14
CA LYS A 477 6.99 -11.25 29.96
C LYS A 477 5.47 -11.41 30.17
N GLN A 478 4.70 -10.34 30.13
CA GLN A 478 3.25 -10.33 30.41
C GLN A 478 2.37 -10.56 29.18
N LEU A 479 2.92 -10.55 27.95
CA LEU A 479 2.13 -10.66 26.71
C LEU A 479 1.27 -11.94 26.62
N HIS A 480 1.60 -13.00 27.36
CA HIS A 480 0.85 -14.26 27.37
C HIS A 480 -0.55 -14.16 27.99
N HIS A 481 -0.89 -13.07 28.69
CA HIS A 481 -2.26 -12.79 29.15
C HIS A 481 -3.15 -12.19 28.04
N TYR A 482 -2.55 -11.74 26.94
CA TYR A 482 -3.24 -11.02 25.85
C TYR A 482 -3.21 -11.77 24.51
N LEU A 483 -2.31 -12.74 24.35
CA LEU A 483 -2.00 -13.38 23.08
C LEU A 483 -1.72 -14.88 23.26
N PRO A 484 -2.25 -15.75 22.37
CA PRO A 484 -1.99 -17.19 22.40
C PRO A 484 -0.49 -17.56 22.43
N PRO A 485 -0.10 -18.66 23.10
CA PRO A 485 1.28 -19.09 23.23
C PRO A 485 2.03 -19.24 21.89
N GLU A 486 1.33 -19.54 20.80
CA GLU A 486 1.87 -19.75 19.43
C GLU A 486 2.33 -18.44 18.76
N LEU A 487 1.84 -17.29 19.26
CA LEU A 487 2.27 -15.96 18.83
C LEU A 487 3.40 -15.43 19.73
N VAL A 488 3.33 -15.71 21.04
CA VAL A 488 4.32 -15.23 22.01
C VAL A 488 5.60 -16.08 21.99
N GLN A 489 5.49 -17.42 21.98
CA GLN A 489 6.59 -18.36 22.20
C GLN A 489 7.12 -19.05 20.93
N ARG A 490 7.28 -18.32 19.82
CA ARG A 490 7.90 -18.86 18.59
C ARG A 490 9.41 -19.14 18.75
N LYS A 491 9.72 -20.24 19.46
CA LYS A 491 10.97 -20.99 19.26
C LYS A 491 11.01 -21.49 17.80
N LYS A 492 12.20 -21.58 17.22
CA LYS A 492 12.38 -22.21 15.90
C LYS A 492 11.98 -23.69 15.96
N LYS A 493 10.73 -24.03 15.61
CA LYS A 493 10.42 -25.34 15.05
C LYS A 493 11.09 -25.40 13.67
N SER A 494 11.90 -26.43 13.42
CA SER A 494 12.42 -26.70 12.08
C SER A 494 11.27 -27.12 11.15
N LEU A 495 11.40 -26.81 9.86
CA LEU A 495 10.34 -27.01 8.86
C LEU A 495 10.26 -28.49 8.40
N GLY A 496 10.07 -29.41 9.35
CA GLY A 496 10.05 -30.87 9.11
C GLY A 496 8.71 -31.57 9.34
N GLU A 497 7.81 -31.01 10.16
CA GLU A 497 6.60 -31.72 10.62
C GLU A 497 5.38 -31.60 9.68
N ILE A 498 5.40 -30.66 8.72
CA ILE A 498 4.26 -30.40 7.82
C ILE A 498 4.01 -31.57 6.84
N ASN A 499 5.03 -32.38 6.55
CA ASN A 499 4.96 -33.47 5.55
C ASN A 499 4.47 -34.82 6.11
N ARG A 500 3.72 -34.86 7.21
CA ARG A 500 3.20 -36.12 7.80
C ARG A 500 1.70 -36.19 8.10
N SER A 501 0.93 -35.13 7.87
CA SER A 501 -0.52 -35.11 8.09
C SER A 501 -1.32 -35.22 6.79
N SER A 502 -1.11 -36.30 6.03
CA SER A 502 -1.85 -36.60 4.79
C SER A 502 -2.03 -38.10 4.57
N ASN A 503 -2.63 -38.78 5.56
CA ASN A 503 -3.22 -40.12 5.39
C ASN A 503 -4.24 -40.41 6.51
N GLY A 504 -5.32 -41.12 6.18
CA GLY A 504 -6.34 -41.59 7.15
C GLY A 504 -7.56 -40.68 7.30
N GLY A 505 -8.65 -41.00 6.60
CA GLY A 505 -9.98 -40.42 6.85
C GLY A 505 -10.80 -41.29 7.82
N GLY A 506 -11.73 -40.68 8.55
CA GLY A 506 -12.66 -41.38 9.46
C GLY A 506 -13.85 -40.51 9.83
N SER A 507 -15.07 -41.04 9.73
CA SER A 507 -16.32 -40.28 9.89
C SER A 507 -17.13 -40.70 11.12
N LYS A 508 -17.60 -39.71 11.89
CA LYS A 508 -18.77 -39.66 12.79
C LYS A 508 -18.87 -38.22 13.35
N ARG A 509 -19.92 -37.43 13.07
CA ARG A 509 -21.29 -37.44 13.64
C ARG A 509 -21.34 -37.14 15.15
N CYS A 510 -22.17 -36.14 15.48
CA CYS A 510 -22.41 -35.61 16.82
C CYS A 510 -23.37 -36.49 17.65
N SER A 511 -23.32 -36.34 18.97
CA SER A 511 -24.50 -36.36 19.85
C SER A 511 -24.23 -35.50 21.08
N LEU A 512 -25.29 -34.99 21.72
CA LEU A 512 -25.22 -34.41 23.07
C LEU A 512 -25.54 -35.49 24.10
N ASP A 513 -24.82 -35.46 25.22
CA ASP A 513 -25.27 -35.45 26.63
C ASP A 513 -24.00 -35.48 27.52
N GLY A 514 -24.03 -35.20 28.81
CA GLY A 514 -25.10 -34.81 29.73
C GLY A 514 -24.45 -34.53 31.10
N SER A 515 -25.08 -33.71 31.95
CA SER A 515 -24.46 -33.19 33.18
C SER A 515 -24.16 -34.25 34.26
N GLN A 516 -23.05 -34.10 34.99
CA GLN A 516 -23.06 -34.18 36.46
C GLN A 516 -21.81 -33.58 37.12
N LEU A 517 -21.92 -33.39 38.44
CA LEU A 517 -20.94 -32.84 39.40
C LEU A 517 -19.90 -33.95 39.78
N ASP A 518 -18.87 -33.78 40.59
CA ASP A 518 -18.67 -32.86 41.73
C ASP A 518 -17.15 -32.74 42.13
N SER A 519 -16.88 -31.97 43.18
CA SER A 519 -15.76 -31.94 44.14
C SER A 519 -14.81 -33.16 44.25
N SER A 520 -13.54 -33.06 44.72
CA SER A 520 -12.66 -31.94 45.16
C SER A 520 -11.23 -32.44 45.48
N ARG A 521 -10.38 -31.55 46.03
CA ARG A 521 -9.18 -31.78 46.87
C ARG A 521 -7.83 -32.12 46.21
N ASP A 522 -6.97 -31.10 46.22
CA ASP A 522 -5.65 -31.06 46.86
C ASP A 522 -5.00 -32.40 47.30
N THR A 523 -3.74 -32.64 46.89
CA THR A 523 -2.57 -32.49 47.79
C THR A 523 -1.23 -32.53 47.03
N ASP A 524 -0.62 -31.36 46.92
CA ASP A 524 0.77 -30.97 47.25
C ASP A 524 1.97 -31.96 47.35
N ILE A 525 3.17 -31.39 47.10
CA ILE A 525 4.54 -31.82 47.53
C ILE A 525 5.20 -33.06 46.87
N GLY A 526 6.50 -32.93 46.49
CA GLY A 526 7.47 -34.05 46.63
C GLY A 526 8.46 -34.38 45.49
N THR A 527 9.45 -33.53 45.21
CA THR A 527 10.77 -33.98 44.68
C THR A 527 11.68 -34.35 45.88
N PRO A 528 12.70 -35.26 45.82
CA PRO A 528 13.88 -35.09 44.93
C PRO A 528 14.75 -36.34 44.52
N PHE A 529 15.65 -36.10 43.54
CA PHE A 529 17.06 -36.59 43.40
C PHE A 529 17.47 -38.07 43.11
N SER A 530 18.12 -38.24 41.93
CA SER A 530 19.45 -38.86 41.67
C SER A 530 19.72 -40.38 41.58
N SER A 531 19.96 -40.85 40.33
CA SER A 531 21.21 -41.52 39.79
C SER A 531 21.81 -42.81 40.42
N PRO A 532 22.78 -43.54 39.77
CA PRO A 532 23.08 -43.82 38.35
C PRO A 532 22.99 -45.38 38.06
N THR A 533 23.85 -46.22 37.41
CA THR A 533 25.16 -46.19 36.68
C THR A 533 25.41 -47.50 35.86
N LEU A 534 26.08 -47.42 34.68
CA LEU A 534 26.84 -48.51 33.95
C LEU A 534 26.04 -49.78 33.49
N VAL A 535 26.49 -50.69 32.59
CA VAL A 535 27.81 -51.30 32.24
C VAL A 535 27.93 -51.72 30.74
N SER A 536 29.18 -51.77 30.22
CA SER A 536 29.85 -52.55 29.12
C SER A 536 29.14 -53.77 28.43
N LYS A 537 29.52 -54.36 27.25
CA LYS A 537 30.71 -54.32 26.32
C LYS A 537 30.34 -54.90 24.88
N PRO A 538 31.20 -55.42 23.93
CA PRO A 538 31.02 -55.11 22.48
C PRO A 538 31.13 -56.26 21.40
N CYS A 539 30.87 -55.88 20.13
CA CYS A 539 31.50 -56.33 18.84
C CYS A 539 31.36 -57.77 18.24
N GLN A 540 30.77 -57.80 17.01
CA GLN A 540 31.26 -58.46 15.76
C GLN A 540 31.23 -60.03 15.59
N PRO A 541 31.43 -60.61 14.36
CA PRO A 541 30.80 -60.31 13.04
C PRO A 541 30.48 -61.57 12.14
N VAL A 542 30.25 -61.35 10.83
CA VAL A 542 30.34 -62.29 9.65
C VAL A 542 29.12 -63.14 9.25
N SER A 543 28.55 -62.90 8.05
CA SER A 543 28.63 -63.82 6.87
C SER A 543 27.80 -63.34 5.65
N SER A 544 28.22 -63.78 4.46
CA SER A 544 27.58 -63.68 3.12
C SER A 544 28.01 -64.91 2.29
N PRO A 545 27.45 -65.23 1.10
CA PRO A 545 27.85 -64.58 -0.17
C PRO A 545 26.83 -64.62 -1.37
N GLU A 546 27.28 -64.19 -2.56
CA GLU A 546 26.93 -64.66 -3.94
C GLU A 546 25.49 -64.49 -4.55
N ASP A 547 25.28 -64.28 -5.87
CA ASP A 547 26.14 -63.72 -6.95
C ASP A 547 25.37 -63.30 -8.25
N SER A 548 26.05 -62.55 -9.15
CA SER A 548 26.03 -62.60 -10.64
C SER A 548 25.02 -61.81 -11.53
N SER A 549 25.58 -61.10 -12.53
CA SER A 549 25.08 -60.69 -13.90
C SER A 549 23.69 -60.04 -14.09
N ILE A 550 23.44 -58.89 -14.77
CA ILE A 550 23.89 -58.25 -16.05
C ILE A 550 22.81 -58.31 -17.19
N THR A 551 22.71 -57.20 -17.95
CA THR A 551 21.70 -56.70 -18.92
C THR A 551 21.93 -57.14 -20.41
N PRO A 552 21.20 -56.67 -21.49
CA PRO A 552 19.97 -55.83 -21.63
C PRO A 552 18.80 -56.37 -22.58
N PRO A 553 18.41 -55.84 -23.79
CA PRO A 553 17.01 -55.36 -24.02
C PRO A 553 16.27 -55.69 -25.38
N LYS A 554 14.93 -55.46 -25.46
CA LYS A 554 14.13 -54.79 -26.58
C LYS A 554 12.62 -55.18 -26.66
N HIS A 555 11.80 -54.36 -27.34
CA HIS A 555 10.37 -54.57 -27.72
C HIS A 555 10.19 -55.41 -29.02
N PRO A 556 9.02 -56.06 -29.26
CA PRO A 556 8.01 -55.55 -30.24
C PRO A 556 6.50 -55.86 -29.87
N VAL A 557 5.48 -55.01 -30.14
CA VAL A 557 4.58 -54.80 -31.33
C VAL A 557 3.22 -55.57 -31.34
N LEU A 558 2.12 -54.78 -31.47
CA LEU A 558 0.73 -54.95 -32.00
C LEU A 558 0.08 -56.32 -32.35
N VAL A 559 -1.24 -56.43 -32.06
CA VAL A 559 -2.31 -57.13 -32.86
C VAL A 559 -3.62 -56.29 -32.81
N PHE A 560 -4.58 -56.55 -33.73
CA PHE A 560 -5.81 -55.77 -34.05
C PHE A 560 -7.14 -56.51 -33.69
N ILE A 561 -8.30 -56.02 -34.22
CA ILE A 561 -9.70 -56.60 -34.29
C ILE A 561 -10.70 -55.97 -33.29
N ASP A 562 -11.91 -55.49 -33.64
CA ASP A 562 -12.54 -55.20 -34.95
C ASP A 562 -13.67 -54.12 -34.84
N SER A 563 -14.34 -53.78 -35.95
CA SER A 563 -15.53 -52.88 -36.00
C SER A 563 -16.71 -53.50 -36.78
N PRO A 564 -17.94 -52.95 -36.68
CA PRO A 564 -18.80 -52.92 -37.87
C PRO A 564 -19.69 -51.66 -38.07
N THR A 565 -19.63 -51.12 -39.30
CA THR A 565 -20.72 -50.45 -40.05
C THR A 565 -21.29 -49.10 -39.58
N ALA A 566 -21.86 -48.35 -40.55
CA ALA A 566 -22.28 -46.95 -40.44
C ALA A 566 -23.53 -46.66 -41.28
N SER A 567 -24.10 -45.45 -41.13
CA SER A 567 -25.10 -44.84 -42.03
C SER A 567 -24.91 -43.32 -42.08
N GLU A 568 -25.02 -42.71 -43.26
CA GLU A 568 -24.75 -41.28 -43.49
C GLU A 568 -26.01 -40.40 -43.48
N VAL A 569 -25.91 -39.18 -42.93
CA VAL A 569 -26.78 -38.02 -43.24
C VAL A 569 -25.93 -36.74 -43.22
N PHE A 570 -26.28 -35.76 -44.06
CA PHE A 570 -25.49 -34.54 -44.34
C PHE A 570 -25.39 -33.53 -43.17
N PRO A 571 -24.33 -32.68 -43.13
CA PRO A 571 -24.05 -31.78 -42.02
C PRO A 571 -24.74 -30.38 -42.13
N PRO A 572 -25.17 -29.79 -41.00
CA PRO A 572 -25.47 -28.36 -40.89
C PRO A 572 -24.19 -27.51 -40.66
N LYS A 573 -24.34 -26.18 -40.78
CA LYS A 573 -23.24 -25.20 -40.70
C LYS A 573 -22.79 -24.94 -39.24
N PRO A 574 -21.52 -24.60 -38.99
CA PRO A 574 -21.10 -24.03 -37.71
C PRO A 574 -21.57 -22.57 -37.59
N GLU A 575 -22.22 -22.23 -36.47
CA GLU A 575 -22.56 -20.84 -36.13
C GLU A 575 -21.37 -20.09 -35.51
N GLN A 576 -21.40 -18.76 -35.59
CA GLN A 576 -20.28 -17.91 -35.20
C GLN A 576 -20.30 -17.55 -33.71
N GLY A 577 -19.51 -18.26 -32.90
CA GLY A 577 -19.22 -17.84 -31.53
C GLY A 577 -18.44 -16.51 -31.51
N MET A 578 -19.04 -15.45 -30.98
CA MET A 578 -18.43 -14.11 -30.96
C MET A 578 -17.33 -14.00 -29.89
N SER A 579 -16.07 -14.20 -30.30
CA SER A 579 -14.91 -13.94 -29.45
C SER A 579 -14.44 -12.47 -29.55
N ILE A 580 -14.34 -11.78 -28.42
CA ILE A 580 -13.86 -10.40 -28.34
C ILE A 580 -12.32 -10.41 -28.26
N PRO A 581 -11.58 -9.85 -29.24
CA PRO A 581 -10.12 -9.97 -29.28
C PRO A 581 -9.41 -8.96 -28.37
N VAL A 582 -8.44 -9.44 -27.60
CA VAL A 582 -7.48 -8.59 -26.87
C VAL A 582 -6.51 -7.97 -27.89
N ILE A 583 -6.51 -6.64 -28.02
CA ILE A 583 -5.74 -5.95 -29.06
C ILE A 583 -4.24 -5.91 -28.73
N GLY A 584 -3.45 -6.64 -29.53
CA GLY A 584 -1.99 -6.67 -29.49
C GLY A 584 -1.35 -6.73 -30.88
N SER A 585 -1.21 -5.58 -31.54
CA SER A 585 -0.25 -5.29 -32.62
C SER A 585 0.02 -6.36 -33.71
N SER A 586 -0.77 -6.34 -34.80
CA SER A 586 -0.38 -6.94 -36.09
C SER A 586 -0.40 -5.89 -37.19
N LYS A 587 0.66 -5.84 -38.03
CA LYS A 587 0.75 -4.99 -39.23
C LYS A 587 0.67 -5.86 -40.48
N LEU A 588 0.03 -5.35 -41.54
CA LEU A 588 0.39 -5.50 -42.97
C LEU A 588 -0.43 -4.44 -43.77
N PRO A 589 -0.10 -4.10 -45.04
CA PRO A 589 -0.34 -2.75 -45.57
C PRO A 589 -1.41 -2.63 -46.66
N ILE A 590 -1.99 -1.43 -46.78
CA ILE A 590 -2.69 -0.94 -47.98
C ILE A 590 -2.19 0.49 -48.25
N ALA A 591 -2.06 0.86 -49.54
CA ALA A 591 -1.47 2.13 -49.99
C ALA A 591 -2.51 3.26 -50.17
N THR A 592 -2.04 4.51 -50.12
CA THR A 592 -2.79 5.72 -50.50
C THR A 592 -1.93 6.66 -51.35
N PRO A 593 -2.54 7.47 -52.24
CA PRO A 593 -1.81 8.33 -53.19
C PRO A 593 -1.28 9.63 -52.55
N ALA A 594 -0.34 10.28 -53.23
CA ALA A 594 0.44 11.40 -52.68
C ALA A 594 -0.21 12.79 -52.88
N ALA A 595 -0.02 13.67 -51.90
CA ALA A 595 -0.19 15.12 -52.00
C ALA A 595 0.92 15.84 -51.20
N LYS A 596 1.42 16.98 -51.70
CA LYS A 596 2.50 17.76 -51.06
C LYS A 596 1.94 18.90 -50.18
N PRO A 597 2.51 19.15 -48.98
CA PRO A 597 2.39 20.43 -48.29
C PRO A 597 3.51 21.43 -48.70
N PRO A 598 3.32 22.75 -48.50
CA PRO A 598 4.34 23.77 -48.76
C PRO A 598 5.35 23.93 -47.59
N ALA A 599 6.43 24.68 -47.83
CA ALA A 599 7.53 24.89 -46.87
C ALA A 599 7.51 26.31 -46.23
N PRO A 600 8.01 26.47 -44.99
CA PRO A 600 8.25 27.77 -44.35
C PRO A 600 9.66 28.35 -44.68
N PRO A 601 9.88 29.67 -44.53
CA PRO A 601 11.18 30.33 -44.74
C PRO A 601 12.13 30.19 -43.52
N ALA A 602 13.38 30.67 -43.66
CA ALA A 602 14.49 30.41 -42.74
C ALA A 602 15.24 31.68 -42.25
N GLY A 603 16.05 31.50 -41.18
CA GLY A 603 16.98 32.50 -40.59
C GLY A 603 16.57 32.93 -39.17
N ASN A 604 17.46 33.16 -38.19
CA ASN A 604 18.93 33.10 -38.12
C ASN A 604 19.43 32.61 -36.72
N THR A 605 20.74 32.49 -36.52
CA THR A 605 21.42 31.73 -35.43
C THR A 605 22.60 32.51 -34.80
N ILE A 606 23.36 32.10 -33.75
CA ILE A 606 23.60 30.75 -33.20
C ILE A 606 23.64 30.59 -31.65
N PRO A 607 24.66 31.02 -30.86
CA PRO A 607 25.27 30.05 -29.92
C PRO A 607 25.46 30.43 -28.43
N THR A 608 25.92 29.40 -27.68
CA THR A 608 26.67 29.40 -26.39
C THR A 608 25.87 29.64 -25.09
N VAL A 609 26.18 29.01 -23.93
CA VAL A 609 27.29 28.11 -23.51
C VAL A 609 26.74 26.87 -22.76
N VAL A 610 27.44 25.73 -22.79
CA VAL A 610 27.17 24.55 -21.93
C VAL A 610 28.26 24.41 -20.85
N GLY A 611 27.86 24.32 -19.57
CA GLY A 611 28.78 24.12 -18.44
C GLY A 611 28.78 22.68 -17.90
N ARG A 612 29.98 22.08 -17.76
CA ARG A 612 30.23 20.82 -17.04
C ARG A 612 31.24 21.04 -15.91
N SER A 613 30.92 20.54 -14.71
CA SER A 613 31.87 20.10 -13.67
C SER A 613 31.16 18.98 -12.87
N VAL A 614 31.63 17.74 -12.75
CA VAL A 614 32.94 17.19 -12.30
C VAL A 614 33.06 17.13 -10.77
N ILE A 615 33.25 15.91 -10.26
CA ILE A 615 33.41 15.55 -8.84
C ILE A 615 34.90 15.46 -8.52
N PRO A 616 35.41 16.14 -7.48
CA PRO A 616 36.71 15.83 -6.89
C PRO A 616 36.59 14.75 -5.78
N ARG A 617 37.56 13.84 -5.73
CA ARG A 617 37.71 12.81 -4.69
C ARG A 617 39.17 12.83 -4.24
N ILE A 618 39.44 13.21 -2.99
CA ILE A 618 40.80 13.32 -2.45
C ILE A 618 40.91 12.53 -1.14
N THR A 619 42.08 11.94 -0.93
CA THR A 619 42.43 11.04 0.17
C THR A 619 43.21 11.74 1.29
N SER A 620 43.36 11.06 2.43
CA SER A 620 43.98 11.55 3.66
C SER A 620 45.52 11.58 3.65
N SER A 621 46.10 12.64 4.21
CA SER A 621 47.42 12.60 4.88
C SER A 621 47.59 13.82 5.82
N SER A 622 48.04 13.60 7.04
CA SER A 622 48.57 14.63 7.96
C SER A 622 50.10 14.75 7.80
N PRO A 623 50.78 15.80 8.31
CA PRO A 623 51.04 15.98 9.75
C PRO A 623 50.98 17.45 10.27
N SER A 624 51.26 17.61 11.56
CA SER A 624 51.48 18.86 12.33
C SER A 624 52.96 18.95 12.78
N PRO A 625 53.45 19.99 13.50
CA PRO A 625 52.84 21.22 14.04
C PRO A 625 53.32 22.48 13.26
N THR A 626 53.56 23.72 13.73
CA THR A 626 53.71 24.43 15.05
C THR A 626 53.43 25.95 14.77
N GLU A 627 53.38 26.97 15.66
CA GLU A 627 53.64 27.19 17.10
C GLU A 627 52.78 28.40 17.61
N LEU A 628 53.27 29.16 18.60
CA LEU A 628 52.76 30.40 19.25
C LEU A 628 53.98 31.31 19.58
N PRO A 629 53.89 32.63 19.92
CA PRO A 629 52.86 33.24 20.82
C PRO A 629 52.49 34.76 20.65
N ASN A 630 51.55 35.22 21.49
CA ASN A 630 51.39 36.59 22.07
C ASN A 630 51.12 37.82 21.14
N SER A 631 50.38 38.89 21.54
CA SER A 631 49.48 39.17 22.69
C SER A 631 48.72 40.51 22.48
N VAL A 632 47.90 40.94 23.46
CA VAL A 632 47.38 42.31 23.76
C VAL A 632 46.04 42.80 23.13
N ASN A 633 45.00 42.79 23.99
CA ASN A 633 43.88 43.75 24.21
C ASN A 633 43.00 44.35 23.08
N GLY A 634 41.68 44.35 23.29
CA GLY A 634 40.76 45.38 22.74
C GLY A 634 39.28 44.97 22.56
N ALA A 635 38.38 45.40 23.45
CA ALA A 635 36.92 45.33 23.29
C ALA A 635 36.28 46.67 23.68
N PRO A 636 35.12 47.10 23.13
CA PRO A 636 33.85 46.76 23.80
C PRO A 636 32.52 46.77 22.98
N LYS A 637 31.55 45.98 23.46
CA LYS A 637 30.08 46.23 23.64
C LYS A 637 29.11 46.60 22.48
N ARG A 638 27.86 46.15 22.69
CA ARG A 638 26.58 46.41 21.97
C ARG A 638 25.84 47.64 22.55
N PRO A 639 24.78 48.16 21.90
CA PRO A 639 23.42 48.04 22.48
C PRO A 639 22.28 47.81 21.45
N HIS A 640 21.02 48.15 21.77
CA HIS A 640 19.75 47.67 21.17
C HIS A 640 18.70 48.78 20.89
N SER A 641 17.76 48.50 19.97
CA SER A 641 16.38 49.07 19.83
C SER A 641 16.20 50.57 19.51
N PRO A 642 15.01 50.97 19.01
CA PRO A 642 13.95 51.55 19.88
C PRO A 642 12.49 51.15 19.50
N SER A 643 11.47 51.71 20.18
CA SER A 643 10.04 51.33 20.04
C SER A 643 9.01 52.39 20.51
N GLN A 644 7.83 52.41 19.86
CA GLN A 644 6.51 52.98 20.26
C GLN A 644 6.31 54.49 20.56
N GLU A 645 5.17 55.03 20.07
CA GLU A 645 4.31 55.99 20.79
C GLU A 645 2.86 55.99 20.22
N ASP A 646 1.89 56.57 20.96
CA ASP A 646 0.42 56.57 20.79
C ASP A 646 -0.14 57.88 21.44
N PRO A 647 -1.46 58.21 21.47
CA PRO A 647 -2.45 58.48 20.41
C PRO A 647 -3.07 59.92 20.60
N PRO A 648 -4.27 60.24 20.05
CA PRO A 648 -5.25 61.02 20.85
C PRO A 648 -6.72 60.54 20.76
N LYS A 649 -7.65 61.21 21.47
CA LYS A 649 -9.00 60.71 21.85
C LYS A 649 -10.17 61.67 21.54
N ARG A 650 -11.36 61.10 21.22
CA ARG A 650 -12.77 61.53 21.53
C ARG A 650 -13.23 62.96 21.12
N HIS A 651 -14.49 63.19 20.74
CA HIS A 651 -15.70 63.25 21.59
C HIS A 651 -17.02 63.22 20.75
N LYS A 652 -18.14 62.63 21.23
CA LYS A 652 -19.45 63.25 21.63
C LYS A 652 -20.12 64.19 20.60
N ASP A 653 -21.43 64.26 20.39
CA ASP A 653 -22.69 63.71 21.00
C ASP A 653 -23.82 63.91 19.93
N THR A 654 -24.77 63.01 19.62
CA THR A 654 -26.04 62.64 20.32
C THR A 654 -27.32 63.30 19.73
N GLU A 655 -28.34 62.47 19.37
CA GLU A 655 -29.81 62.73 19.21
C GLU A 655 -30.41 63.51 18.00
N VAL A 656 -31.68 63.32 17.53
CA VAL A 656 -32.66 62.18 17.55
C VAL A 656 -33.94 62.42 16.69
N LEU A 657 -34.71 61.35 16.37
CA LEU A 657 -36.13 61.31 15.85
C LEU A 657 -36.43 61.98 14.48
N THR A 658 -37.47 61.66 13.68
CA THR A 658 -38.25 60.41 13.43
C THR A 658 -39.03 60.53 12.10
N THR A 659 -39.24 59.43 11.37
CA THR A 659 -40.56 58.85 10.98
C THR A 659 -40.40 57.66 10.02
N LYS A 660 -41.43 56.81 9.90
CA LYS A 660 -41.54 55.74 8.88
C LYS A 660 -42.78 56.03 8.01
N PRO A 661 -42.85 55.52 6.76
CA PRO A 661 -43.50 54.21 6.56
C PRO A 661 -42.69 53.20 5.71
N MET A 662 -43.14 51.95 5.76
CA MET A 662 -42.81 50.81 4.88
C MET A 662 -43.98 50.61 3.88
N PRO A 663 -44.00 49.68 2.88
CA PRO A 663 -43.24 48.40 2.80
C PRO A 663 -42.73 47.88 1.40
N ILE A 664 -41.62 47.09 1.40
CA ILE A 664 -41.45 45.72 0.79
C ILE A 664 -41.63 45.53 -0.76
N PRO A 665 -40.82 44.72 -1.49
CA PRO A 665 -39.38 44.37 -1.37
C PRO A 665 -38.62 44.21 -2.75
N THR A 666 -37.27 44.17 -2.76
CA THR A 666 -36.48 43.01 -3.29
C THR A 666 -34.97 43.23 -3.19
N ILE A 667 -34.29 42.17 -2.73
CA ILE A 667 -32.95 41.68 -3.11
C ILE A 667 -32.15 42.56 -4.09
N ASP A 668 -30.98 43.05 -3.65
CA ASP A 668 -29.86 43.39 -4.53
C ASP A 668 -28.71 42.38 -4.32
N THR A 669 -27.92 42.16 -5.36
CA THR A 669 -26.82 41.20 -5.39
C THR A 669 -25.50 41.89 -5.65
N SER A 670 -24.49 41.67 -4.79
CA SER A 670 -23.28 40.92 -5.20
C SER A 670 -22.11 41.01 -4.20
N ARG A 671 -21.20 40.03 -4.33
CA ARG A 671 -19.73 40.17 -4.19
C ARG A 671 -19.17 40.56 -2.81
N SER A 672 -18.76 39.55 -2.05
CA SER A 672 -17.60 39.67 -1.14
C SER A 672 -16.60 38.53 -1.37
N GLN A 673 -15.45 38.61 -0.70
CA GLN A 673 -14.16 38.13 -1.18
C GLN A 673 -13.82 36.68 -0.77
N ARG A 674 -12.68 36.18 -1.29
CA ARG A 674 -12.08 34.89 -0.89
C ARG A 674 -11.74 34.87 0.61
N LEU A 675 -11.87 33.72 1.25
CA LEU A 675 -11.19 33.38 2.50
C LEU A 675 -10.40 32.07 2.33
N PRO A 676 -9.28 31.88 3.07
CA PRO A 676 -8.36 30.77 2.87
C PRO A 676 -8.80 29.46 3.55
N SER A 677 -7.98 28.42 3.37
CA SER A 677 -8.08 27.11 4.02
C SER A 677 -8.16 27.20 5.55
N LYS A 678 -9.04 26.40 6.16
CA LYS A 678 -9.09 26.23 7.62
C LYS A 678 -7.85 25.49 8.12
N GLU A 679 -7.00 26.20 8.83
CA GLU A 679 -5.99 25.62 9.71
C GLU A 679 -6.64 25.10 11.02
N LEU A 680 -5.87 24.34 11.81
CA LEU A 680 -6.28 23.92 13.14
C LEU A 680 -6.18 25.12 14.11
N PRO A 681 -7.16 25.36 15.01
CA PRO A 681 -7.00 26.33 16.09
C PRO A 681 -5.99 25.83 17.13
N ASP A 682 -5.36 26.78 17.83
CA ASP A 682 -4.28 26.52 18.79
C ASP A 682 -4.75 25.74 20.04
N ALA A 683 -3.81 25.02 20.67
CA ALA A 683 -4.07 24.00 21.70
C ALA A 683 -4.27 24.57 23.12
N SER A 684 -4.75 25.81 23.24
CA SER A 684 -4.62 26.64 24.45
C SER A 684 -5.95 27.24 24.95
N SER A 685 -7.04 26.47 24.99
CA SER A 685 -8.29 26.86 25.68
C SER A 685 -9.14 25.66 26.15
N PRO A 686 -9.43 25.54 27.46
CA PRO A 686 -10.34 24.52 27.99
C PRO A 686 -11.80 25.00 27.94
N ILE A 687 -12.68 24.20 27.33
CA ILE A 687 -14.14 24.32 27.43
C ILE A 687 -14.66 23.02 28.06
N PRO A 688 -15.62 23.04 29.01
CA PRO A 688 -16.03 21.83 29.72
C PRO A 688 -16.85 20.89 28.83
N THR A 689 -16.32 19.72 28.51
CA THR A 689 -17.10 18.60 27.95
C THR A 689 -17.87 17.92 29.09
N SER A 690 -19.20 18.00 29.06
CA SER A 690 -20.05 17.35 30.04
C SER A 690 -20.09 15.81 29.86
N ASN A 691 -20.10 15.11 30.99
CA ASN A 691 -20.60 13.74 31.20
C ASN A 691 -20.00 12.57 30.39
N LEU A 692 -18.92 12.73 29.63
CA LEU A 692 -18.11 11.58 29.15
C LEU A 692 -17.07 11.17 30.20
N ARG A 693 -17.21 9.96 30.75
CA ARG A 693 -16.36 9.40 31.82
C ARG A 693 -15.03 8.85 31.27
N VAL A 694 -14.19 9.73 30.72
CA VAL A 694 -12.86 9.35 30.23
C VAL A 694 -12.01 8.79 31.37
N VAL A 695 -11.64 7.51 31.28
CA VAL A 695 -10.85 6.81 32.30
C VAL A 695 -9.39 7.27 32.20
N LYS A 696 -8.94 8.07 33.18
CA LYS A 696 -7.60 8.66 33.22
C LYS A 696 -6.54 7.66 33.71
N ASN A 697 -6.22 6.67 32.88
CA ASN A 697 -5.20 5.67 33.20
C ASN A 697 -3.79 6.24 33.07
N SER A 698 -3.12 6.42 34.22
CA SER A 698 -1.74 6.90 34.27
C SER A 698 -0.74 5.79 33.97
N ILE A 699 0.17 6.01 33.01
CA ILE A 699 1.21 5.05 32.63
C ILE A 699 2.57 5.56 33.12
N ARG A 700 2.98 5.05 34.28
CA ARG A 700 4.27 5.37 34.91
C ARG A 700 5.18 4.15 34.94
N LEU A 701 6.38 4.31 34.40
CA LEU A 701 7.28 3.21 34.07
C LEU A 701 8.67 3.44 34.69
N THR A 702 9.02 2.65 35.70
CA THR A 702 10.39 2.61 36.20
C THR A 702 11.23 1.68 35.32
N LEU A 703 12.23 2.24 34.62
CA LEU A 703 13.25 1.48 33.90
C LEU A 703 14.43 1.18 34.82
N ASN A 704 14.56 -0.09 35.19
CA ASN A 704 15.79 -0.68 35.73
C ASN A 704 16.53 -1.40 34.58
N ARG A 705 17.87 -1.48 34.64
CA ARG A 705 18.74 -2.01 33.56
C ARG A 705 18.38 -3.44 33.08
#